data_AF-A0A2P1E6J6-F1
#
_entry.id   AF-A0A2P1E6J6-F1
#
_cell.length_a   1.000
_cell.length_b   1.000
_cell.length_c   1.000
_cell.angle_alpha   90.00
_cell.angle_beta   90.00
_cell.angle_gamma   90.00
#
_symmetry.space_group_name_H-M   'P 1'
#
loop_
_entity.id
_entity.type
_entity.pdbx_description
1 polymer ?
#
loop_
_entity_poly.entity_id
_entity_poly.type
_entity_poly.pdbx_seq_one_letter_code
_entity_poly.pdbx_strand_id
1 'polypeptide(L)'
;KQVGRDLLFTLTQVSNIPEFNKLWSEMNSSLEKLSNQYTNIGEVFSMGTNKIVIATAIPFDMENWILWTMRNVHHCSTNPYKRYQDLFNKRFFSTVESQNLRPFLIRYIIRAFYPDNEMIGSTLISRWATISWLIVQASSPTVVANCKLALIYDWLFYDKQYDCIMDIEPAILAIMHNLTKYSHVSITLVDFLVKTANLYFPLVKDQIISCCRFGLNDAFRVSVFRSLAPLHEVLRHHIELYKQFVELIGDTSNVYPQIPLNNVPIPKPVENVIATVNPVNNPVAPAPEVVVQRERNGTPKTLSPVNKEKPVEHINKIVVTSKINNAPKSALFDNKPVVDLTISDTEPTQTEDISFDDLKRRFMKYSLTFDYNVERIDIPSTICQINSSVAPDLERLYETAENCRSLIVKNKGKRDNKKSVKRGQKRLDTIDDSELSGGSDEENLQHLYEKMEKVVIAILNDDNFDDLGIAGKTAAVICEICYPFFDRKLFPEDPDEEKLKASLSSPVFVLFRNICSMSTQDNKRELLLLLLSEMQMRQPRVGYYLLYYLKVAYATDPDLSTYRSLCNSLEKPNLKNSLFKDLELLSNDDSKLMVYLLPGLYTAFSTEMVGSPKFAHLIISSLDAAEINELGLQIQKKNLVMFDSNSVVEILKDSLDWGTIEQYFLWELLLAHNISSKHFYGLIPYLDFKKHPEAILRFSNFLRQEKPNYELIKLLLNREVERGDQFTSTLLHFWSSESNSTTSKFVSILHTIISASLGNNMKDKKKNRHSQ
;
A
#
# COMPACT_ATOMS: atom_id res chain seq x y z
N LYS A 1 -18.45 -17.76 -20.81
CA LYS A 1 -17.32 -17.04 -21.44
C LYS A 1 -16.29 -18.08 -21.87
N GLN A 2 -15.77 -18.04 -23.10
CA GLN A 2 -14.80 -19.02 -23.59
C GLN A 2 -13.38 -18.68 -23.10
N VAL A 3 -12.56 -19.71 -22.87
CA VAL A 3 -11.20 -19.58 -22.29
C VAL A 3 -10.13 -19.31 -23.36
N GLY A 4 -10.40 -19.60 -24.64
CA GLY A 4 -9.51 -19.25 -25.75
C GLY A 4 -8.11 -19.89 -25.68
N ARG A 5 -7.15 -19.30 -26.40
CA ARG A 5 -5.77 -19.80 -26.53
C ARG A 5 -5.00 -19.93 -25.21
N ASP A 6 -5.36 -19.18 -24.16
CA ASP A 6 -4.71 -19.29 -22.84
C ASP A 6 -5.08 -20.58 -22.09
N LEU A 7 -6.12 -21.31 -22.52
CA LEU A 7 -6.36 -22.68 -22.08
C LEU A 7 -5.19 -23.59 -22.50
N LEU A 8 -4.76 -23.47 -23.76
CA LEU A 8 -3.67 -24.25 -24.33
C LEU A 8 -2.34 -23.86 -23.67
N PHE A 9 -2.12 -22.56 -23.43
CA PHE A 9 -1.00 -22.08 -22.61
C PHE A 9 -0.96 -22.80 -21.25
N THR A 10 -2.07 -22.79 -20.52
CA THR A 10 -2.17 -23.43 -19.19
C THR A 10 -1.95 -24.94 -19.26
N LEU A 11 -2.50 -25.62 -20.28
CA LEU A 11 -2.29 -27.06 -20.50
C LEU A 11 -0.81 -27.41 -20.78
N THR A 12 -0.05 -26.57 -21.49
CA THR A 12 1.39 -26.81 -21.67
C THR A 12 2.17 -26.80 -20.35
N GLN A 13 1.72 -26.04 -19.34
CA GLN A 13 2.36 -25.98 -18.02
C GLN A 13 2.20 -27.28 -17.22
N VAL A 14 1.12 -28.04 -17.46
CA VAL A 14 0.80 -29.31 -16.79
C VAL A 14 1.05 -30.55 -17.66
N SER A 15 1.57 -30.38 -18.87
CA SER A 15 1.78 -31.46 -19.87
C SER A 15 2.70 -32.62 -19.44
N ASN A 16 3.48 -32.43 -18.36
CA ASN A 16 4.32 -33.47 -17.75
C ASN A 16 3.52 -34.44 -16.85
N ILE A 17 2.28 -34.10 -16.48
CA ILE A 17 1.39 -34.96 -15.71
C ILE A 17 0.76 -35.98 -16.68
N PRO A 18 0.81 -37.31 -16.41
CA PRO A 18 0.38 -38.34 -17.36
C PRO A 18 -1.04 -38.17 -17.91
N GLU A 19 -1.97 -37.76 -17.06
CA GLU A 19 -3.38 -37.52 -17.39
C GLU A 19 -3.54 -36.35 -18.38
N PHE A 20 -2.79 -35.26 -18.17
CA PHE A 20 -2.78 -34.11 -19.08
C PHE A 20 -1.99 -34.39 -20.36
N ASN A 21 -0.96 -35.24 -20.32
CA ASN A 21 -0.24 -35.69 -21.51
C ASN A 21 -1.15 -36.53 -22.43
N LYS A 22 -1.96 -37.41 -21.82
CA LYS A 22 -3.01 -38.16 -22.52
C LYS A 22 -4.04 -37.22 -23.13
N LEU A 23 -4.57 -36.26 -22.36
CA LEU A 23 -5.51 -35.25 -22.86
C LEU A 23 -4.93 -34.46 -24.05
N TRP A 24 -3.67 -34.02 -23.96
CA TRP A 24 -2.98 -33.32 -25.05
C TRP A 24 -2.87 -34.19 -26.31
N SER A 25 -2.55 -35.47 -26.14
CA SER A 25 -2.50 -36.44 -27.23
C SER A 25 -3.88 -36.69 -27.87
N GLU A 26 -4.95 -36.74 -27.07
CA GLU A 26 -6.33 -36.88 -27.55
C GLU A 26 -6.83 -35.61 -28.27
N MET A 27 -6.48 -34.41 -27.79
CA MET A 27 -6.75 -33.14 -28.46
C MET A 27 -6.04 -33.01 -29.81
N ASN A 28 -4.82 -33.55 -29.92
CA ASN A 28 -4.06 -33.52 -31.19
C ASN A 28 -4.51 -34.58 -32.20
N SER A 29 -5.08 -35.71 -31.75
CA SER A 29 -5.44 -36.84 -32.61
C SER A 29 -6.94 -36.98 -32.90
N SER A 30 -7.81 -36.43 -32.05
CA SER A 30 -9.27 -36.53 -32.22
C SER A 30 -10.05 -35.46 -31.44
N LEU A 31 -9.81 -34.18 -31.73
CA LEU A 31 -10.55 -33.06 -31.11
C LEU A 31 -12.07 -33.17 -31.30
N GLU A 32 -12.52 -33.73 -32.43
CA GLU A 32 -13.93 -34.02 -32.75
C GLU A 32 -14.64 -34.90 -31.69
N LYS A 33 -13.90 -35.72 -30.92
CA LYS A 33 -14.47 -36.52 -29.83
C LYS A 33 -14.65 -35.74 -28.53
N LEU A 34 -13.94 -34.62 -28.39
CA LEU A 34 -13.95 -33.75 -27.22
C LEU A 34 -14.86 -32.52 -27.41
N SER A 35 -15.09 -32.09 -28.64
CA SER A 35 -15.92 -30.94 -28.99
C SER A 35 -16.69 -31.14 -30.29
N ASN A 36 -18.01 -30.89 -30.23
CA ASN A 36 -18.85 -30.79 -31.43
C ASN A 36 -18.74 -29.41 -32.12
N GLN A 37 -17.92 -28.49 -31.59
CA GLN A 37 -17.80 -27.10 -32.07
C GLN A 37 -16.46 -26.79 -32.75
N TYR A 38 -15.42 -27.59 -32.51
CA TYR A 38 -14.06 -27.33 -32.99
C TYR A 38 -13.49 -28.59 -33.62
N THR A 39 -13.01 -28.47 -34.86
CA THR A 39 -12.46 -29.58 -35.63
C THR A 39 -10.94 -29.67 -35.50
N ASN A 40 -10.26 -28.54 -35.29
CA ASN A 40 -8.82 -28.43 -35.22
C ASN A 40 -8.36 -27.55 -34.05
N ILE A 41 -7.31 -27.98 -33.35
CA ILE A 41 -6.67 -27.19 -32.28
C ILE A 41 -6.15 -25.83 -32.78
N GLY A 42 -5.84 -25.71 -34.07
CA GLY A 42 -5.52 -24.43 -34.74
C GLY A 42 -6.62 -23.37 -34.65
N GLU A 43 -7.89 -23.78 -34.62
CA GLU A 43 -9.03 -22.88 -34.40
C GLU A 43 -8.95 -22.28 -32.98
N VAL A 44 -8.67 -23.13 -31.98
CA VAL A 44 -8.54 -22.73 -30.56
C VAL A 44 -7.31 -21.85 -30.33
N PHE A 45 -6.19 -22.10 -31.00
CA PHE A 45 -5.02 -21.20 -31.00
C PHE A 45 -5.37 -19.81 -31.56
N SER A 46 -6.21 -19.75 -32.60
CA SER A 46 -6.63 -18.49 -33.22
C SER A 46 -7.57 -17.68 -32.30
N MET A 47 -8.30 -18.32 -31.40
CA MET A 47 -9.24 -17.65 -30.48
C MET A 47 -8.54 -16.86 -29.36
N GLY A 48 -8.59 -15.53 -29.43
CA GLY A 48 -8.11 -14.66 -28.36
C GLY A 48 -8.89 -14.83 -27.04
N THR A 49 -8.16 -14.94 -25.93
CA THR A 49 -8.74 -15.09 -24.58
C THR A 49 -9.39 -13.80 -24.08
N ASN A 50 -10.53 -13.92 -23.39
CA ASN A 50 -11.21 -12.79 -22.77
C ASN A 50 -10.46 -12.28 -21.52
N LYS A 51 -10.28 -10.95 -21.42
CA LYS A 51 -9.52 -10.29 -20.32
C LYS A 51 -9.95 -10.69 -18.91
N ILE A 52 -11.25 -10.95 -18.69
CA ILE A 52 -11.79 -11.32 -17.38
C ILE A 52 -11.28 -12.70 -16.95
N VAL A 53 -11.10 -13.64 -17.89
CA VAL A 53 -10.55 -14.98 -17.61
C VAL A 53 -9.06 -14.90 -17.24
N ILE A 54 -8.33 -13.97 -17.86
CA ILE A 54 -6.91 -13.73 -17.56
C ILE A 54 -6.76 -13.08 -16.18
N ALA A 55 -7.63 -12.13 -15.81
CA ALA A 55 -7.66 -11.54 -14.48
C ALA A 55 -7.87 -12.62 -13.39
N THR A 56 -8.74 -13.61 -13.61
CA THR A 56 -8.94 -14.71 -12.65
C THR A 56 -7.73 -15.64 -12.46
N ALA A 57 -6.68 -15.53 -13.28
CA ALA A 57 -5.45 -16.32 -13.14
C ALA A 57 -4.43 -15.72 -12.15
N ILE A 58 -4.67 -14.52 -11.61
CA ILE A 58 -3.82 -13.88 -10.60
C ILE A 58 -4.63 -13.43 -9.37
N PRO A 59 -4.02 -13.31 -8.17
CA PRO A 59 -4.69 -12.74 -7.01
C PRO A 59 -5.05 -11.25 -7.21
N PHE A 60 -6.21 -10.83 -6.72
CA PHE A 60 -6.68 -9.43 -6.79
C PHE A 60 -5.69 -8.41 -6.20
N ASP A 61 -5.03 -8.76 -5.09
CA ASP A 61 -3.94 -7.97 -4.50
C ASP A 61 -2.77 -7.74 -5.45
N MET A 62 -2.44 -8.75 -6.26
CA MET A 62 -1.34 -8.72 -7.22
C MET A 62 -1.69 -7.84 -8.41
N GLU A 63 -2.93 -7.94 -8.90
CA GLU A 63 -3.52 -7.07 -9.92
C GLU A 63 -3.46 -5.59 -9.50
N ASN A 64 -3.99 -5.26 -8.33
CA ASN A 64 -4.02 -3.87 -7.85
C ASN A 64 -2.62 -3.27 -7.71
N TRP A 65 -1.66 -4.03 -7.15
CA TRP A 65 -0.29 -3.54 -6.96
C TRP A 65 0.45 -3.38 -8.31
N ILE A 66 0.33 -4.33 -9.25
CA ILE A 66 1.02 -4.21 -10.53
C ILE A 66 0.45 -3.08 -11.39
N LEU A 67 -0.88 -2.90 -11.38
CA LEU A 67 -1.54 -1.77 -12.04
C LEU A 67 -1.13 -0.43 -11.40
N TRP A 68 -1.12 -0.34 -10.06
CA TRP A 68 -0.68 0.86 -9.37
C TRP A 68 0.77 1.20 -9.73
N THR A 69 1.65 0.20 -9.79
CA THR A 69 3.07 0.38 -10.14
C THR A 69 3.22 0.97 -11.54
N MET A 70 2.56 0.41 -12.55
CA MET A 70 2.63 0.91 -13.94
C MET A 70 1.90 2.26 -14.14
N ARG A 71 0.95 2.61 -13.27
CA ARG A 71 0.20 3.88 -13.33
C ARG A 71 0.83 5.03 -12.54
N ASN A 72 1.69 4.76 -11.54
CA ASN A 72 2.15 5.78 -10.59
C ASN A 72 3.68 5.79 -10.34
N VAL A 73 4.41 4.73 -10.65
CA VAL A 73 5.87 4.66 -10.35
C VAL A 73 6.68 5.11 -11.57
N HIS A 74 7.51 6.13 -11.38
CA HIS A 74 8.38 6.66 -12.44
C HIS A 74 9.68 5.86 -12.59
N HIS A 75 10.04 5.52 -13.82
CA HIS A 75 11.27 4.80 -14.16
C HIS A 75 12.47 5.76 -14.27
N CYS A 76 12.81 6.41 -13.15
CA CYS A 76 13.91 7.38 -13.05
C CYS A 76 14.91 6.96 -11.96
N SER A 77 16.18 7.32 -12.09
CA SER A 77 17.25 7.01 -11.12
C SER A 77 17.05 7.70 -9.75
N THR A 78 16.29 8.79 -9.69
CA THR A 78 15.96 9.51 -8.46
C THR A 78 14.76 8.93 -7.71
N ASN A 79 13.96 8.07 -8.34
CA ASN A 79 12.82 7.40 -7.72
C ASN A 79 13.21 5.96 -7.34
N PRO A 80 12.94 5.46 -6.13
CA PRO A 80 13.30 4.10 -5.72
C PRO A 80 12.38 3.03 -6.36
N TYR A 81 12.21 3.04 -7.68
CA TYR A 81 11.37 2.09 -8.42
C TYR A 81 11.75 0.62 -8.14
N LYS A 82 13.04 0.35 -7.90
CA LYS A 82 13.55 -0.95 -7.43
C LYS A 82 13.01 -1.38 -6.06
N ARG A 83 12.78 -0.45 -5.11
CA ARG A 83 12.21 -0.76 -3.78
C ARG A 83 10.80 -1.34 -3.93
N TYR A 84 9.98 -0.81 -4.84
CA TYR A 84 8.66 -1.36 -5.15
C TYR A 84 8.75 -2.76 -5.77
N GLN A 85 9.71 -2.96 -6.69
CA GLN A 85 10.01 -4.28 -7.27
C GLN A 85 10.42 -5.30 -6.19
N ASP A 86 11.36 -4.95 -5.31
CA ASP A 86 11.86 -5.84 -4.26
C ASP A 86 10.75 -6.18 -3.24
N LEU A 87 9.91 -5.21 -2.87
CA LEU A 87 8.73 -5.44 -2.02
C LEU A 87 7.70 -6.37 -2.69
N PHE A 88 7.44 -6.18 -3.99
CA PHE A 88 6.51 -7.03 -4.75
C PHE A 88 7.01 -8.49 -4.79
N ASN A 89 8.30 -8.72 -5.04
CA ASN A 89 8.87 -10.07 -4.95
C ASN A 89 8.77 -10.66 -3.56
N LYS A 90 9.06 -9.87 -2.52
CA LYS A 90 9.02 -10.36 -1.13
C LYS A 90 7.62 -10.80 -0.71
N ARG A 91 6.57 -10.13 -1.19
CA ARG A 91 5.17 -10.53 -0.95
C ARG A 91 4.71 -11.70 -1.81
N PHE A 92 4.98 -11.66 -3.11
CA PHE A 92 4.31 -12.55 -4.08
C PHE A 92 5.17 -13.67 -4.67
N PHE A 93 6.51 -13.59 -4.56
CA PHE A 93 7.45 -14.51 -5.22
C PHE A 93 8.53 -15.05 -4.26
N SER A 94 8.27 -15.06 -2.95
CA SER A 94 9.24 -15.46 -1.92
C SER A 94 9.47 -16.98 -1.82
N THR A 95 8.53 -17.81 -2.28
CA THR A 95 8.67 -19.28 -2.32
C THR A 95 8.88 -19.80 -3.74
N VAL A 96 9.43 -21.01 -3.89
CA VAL A 96 9.69 -21.62 -5.21
C VAL A 96 8.38 -21.89 -5.97
N GLU A 97 7.31 -22.23 -5.26
CA GLU A 97 5.98 -22.50 -5.81
C GLU A 97 5.33 -21.20 -6.32
N SER A 98 5.44 -20.12 -5.53
CA SER A 98 4.86 -18.80 -5.85
C SER A 98 5.43 -18.18 -7.14
N GLN A 99 6.68 -18.55 -7.50
CA GLN A 99 7.33 -18.12 -8.73
C GLN A 99 6.58 -18.57 -10.00
N ASN A 100 5.78 -19.64 -9.92
CA ASN A 100 4.93 -20.10 -11.03
C ASN A 100 3.77 -19.14 -11.36
N LEU A 101 3.52 -18.10 -10.54
CA LEU A 101 2.56 -17.04 -10.87
C LEU A 101 3.14 -15.99 -11.86
N ARG A 102 4.47 -15.91 -12.03
CA ARG A 102 5.10 -14.93 -12.93
C ARG A 102 4.61 -15.01 -14.39
N PRO A 103 4.47 -16.19 -15.03
CA PRO A 103 3.96 -16.27 -16.40
C PRO A 103 2.52 -15.76 -16.52
N PHE A 104 1.65 -16.08 -15.56
CA PHE A 104 0.26 -15.60 -15.54
C PHE A 104 0.18 -14.09 -15.33
N LEU A 105 1.04 -13.51 -14.47
CA LEU A 105 1.17 -12.06 -14.33
C LEU A 105 1.65 -11.39 -15.63
N ILE A 106 2.54 -12.02 -16.39
CA ILE A 106 2.97 -11.52 -17.71
C ILE A 106 1.80 -11.56 -18.71
N ARG A 107 1.03 -12.67 -18.77
CA ARG A 107 -0.19 -12.75 -19.60
C ARG A 107 -1.19 -11.63 -19.23
N TYR A 108 -1.36 -11.37 -17.93
CA TYR A 108 -2.20 -10.28 -17.43
C TYR A 108 -1.71 -8.90 -17.91
N ILE A 109 -0.42 -8.57 -17.72
CA ILE A 109 0.14 -7.26 -18.14
C ILE A 109 -0.01 -7.06 -19.66
N ILE A 110 0.10 -8.13 -20.45
CA ILE A 110 -0.05 -8.06 -21.91
C ILE A 110 -1.50 -7.82 -22.30
N ARG A 111 -2.42 -8.70 -21.84
CA ARG A 111 -3.80 -8.76 -22.36
C ARG A 111 -4.81 -7.90 -21.58
N ALA A 112 -4.66 -7.77 -20.27
CA ALA A 112 -5.60 -7.02 -19.43
C ALA A 112 -5.27 -5.52 -19.42
N PHE A 113 -3.98 -5.15 -19.39
CA PHE A 113 -3.54 -3.77 -19.23
C PHE A 113 -3.00 -3.14 -20.53
N TYR A 114 -3.75 -2.18 -21.09
CA TYR A 114 -3.32 -1.31 -22.18
C TYR A 114 -3.16 0.13 -21.64
N PRO A 115 -1.95 0.70 -21.59
CA PRO A 115 -1.76 2.12 -21.24
C PRO A 115 -2.31 3.01 -22.35
N ASP A 116 -2.79 4.19 -21.97
CA ASP A 116 -3.17 5.25 -22.92
C ASP A 116 -1.93 6.02 -23.44
N ASN A 117 -2.16 6.95 -24.38
CA ASN A 117 -1.11 7.73 -25.00
C ASN A 117 -0.37 8.67 -24.03
N GLU A 118 -1.04 9.13 -22.97
CA GLU A 118 -0.41 10.00 -21.96
C GLU A 118 0.55 9.17 -21.10
N MET A 119 0.12 7.98 -20.67
CA MET A 119 0.97 7.01 -20.00
C MET A 119 2.18 6.60 -20.85
N ILE A 120 1.99 6.31 -22.15
CA ILE A 120 3.07 5.94 -23.08
C ILE A 120 4.10 7.07 -23.25
N GLY A 121 3.64 8.33 -23.28
CA GLY A 121 4.52 9.51 -23.38
C GLY A 121 5.16 9.96 -22.05
N SER A 122 4.79 9.33 -20.93
CA SER A 122 5.24 9.72 -19.59
C SER A 122 6.57 9.08 -19.18
N THR A 123 7.05 9.44 -17.98
CA THR A 123 8.22 8.79 -17.35
C THR A 123 7.84 7.60 -16.44
N LEU A 124 6.62 7.08 -16.53
CA LEU A 124 6.15 5.91 -15.77
C LEU A 124 6.87 4.61 -16.17
N ILE A 125 6.82 3.61 -15.30
CA ILE A 125 7.28 2.25 -15.61
C ILE A 125 6.43 1.66 -16.74
N SER A 126 7.10 1.33 -17.85
CA SER A 126 6.48 0.74 -19.03
C SER A 126 6.21 -0.75 -18.86
N ARG A 127 5.23 -1.28 -19.62
CA ARG A 127 4.90 -2.71 -19.65
C ARG A 127 6.12 -3.59 -19.95
N TRP A 128 6.93 -3.21 -20.94
CA TRP A 128 8.13 -3.95 -21.33
C TRP A 128 9.19 -3.98 -20.22
N ALA A 129 9.35 -2.90 -19.44
CA ALA A 129 10.30 -2.83 -18.35
C ALA A 129 9.86 -3.70 -17.17
N THR A 130 8.57 -3.67 -16.82
CA THR A 130 7.96 -4.56 -15.83
C THR A 130 8.15 -6.04 -16.20
N ILE A 131 7.83 -6.42 -17.45
CA ILE A 131 7.97 -7.80 -17.91
C ILE A 131 9.45 -8.23 -17.93
N SER A 132 10.36 -7.37 -18.37
CA SER A 132 11.81 -7.65 -18.36
C SER A 132 12.30 -7.94 -16.93
N TRP A 133 11.87 -7.13 -15.96
CA TRP A 133 12.15 -7.34 -14.54
C TRP A 133 11.59 -8.68 -14.02
N LEU A 134 10.33 -9.01 -14.33
CA LEU A 134 9.71 -10.27 -13.93
C LEU A 134 10.45 -11.51 -14.46
N ILE A 135 10.96 -11.44 -15.70
CA ILE A 135 11.76 -12.51 -16.31
C ILE A 135 13.15 -12.62 -15.66
N VAL A 136 13.86 -11.50 -15.49
CA VAL A 136 15.25 -11.47 -14.97
C VAL A 136 15.34 -11.96 -13.52
N GLN A 137 14.30 -11.74 -12.70
CA GLN A 137 14.27 -12.17 -11.30
C GLN A 137 13.60 -13.54 -11.06
N ALA A 138 13.24 -14.29 -12.10
CA ALA A 138 12.72 -15.64 -11.95
C ALA A 138 13.84 -16.62 -11.54
N SER A 139 13.65 -17.34 -10.43
CA SER A 139 14.71 -18.14 -9.80
C SER A 139 14.99 -19.50 -10.45
N SER A 140 14.10 -19.98 -11.34
CA SER A 140 14.17 -21.32 -11.94
C SER A 140 14.19 -21.25 -13.48
N PRO A 141 15.06 -22.02 -14.17
CA PRO A 141 15.09 -22.06 -15.64
C PRO A 141 13.74 -22.42 -16.27
N THR A 142 12.95 -23.29 -15.64
CA THR A 142 11.60 -23.65 -16.09
C THR A 142 10.66 -22.46 -16.02
N VAL A 143 10.68 -21.70 -14.91
CA VAL A 143 9.87 -20.48 -14.74
C VAL A 143 10.30 -19.42 -15.74
N VAL A 144 11.61 -19.25 -15.98
CA VAL A 144 12.13 -18.34 -17.02
C VAL A 144 11.59 -18.74 -18.41
N ALA A 145 11.64 -20.01 -18.79
CA ALA A 145 11.11 -20.49 -20.06
C ALA A 145 9.59 -20.25 -20.19
N ASN A 146 8.83 -20.49 -19.13
CA ASN A 146 7.39 -20.24 -19.11
C ASN A 146 7.05 -18.74 -19.18
N CYS A 147 7.85 -17.87 -18.54
CA CYS A 147 7.71 -16.41 -18.65
C CYS A 147 8.03 -15.91 -20.07
N LYS A 148 9.05 -16.49 -20.72
CA LYS A 148 9.37 -16.19 -22.12
C LYS A 148 8.26 -16.63 -23.06
N LEU A 149 7.70 -17.83 -22.87
CA LEU A 149 6.55 -18.32 -23.62
C LEU A 149 5.34 -17.40 -23.45
N ALA A 150 5.02 -17.00 -22.21
CA ALA A 150 3.91 -16.07 -21.92
C ALA A 150 4.06 -14.72 -22.63
N LEU A 151 5.30 -14.22 -22.77
CA LEU A 151 5.62 -12.97 -23.48
C LEU A 151 5.45 -13.07 -25.00
N ILE A 152 5.88 -14.17 -25.62
CA ILE A 152 5.79 -14.33 -27.09
C ILE A 152 4.48 -14.98 -27.55
N TYR A 153 3.60 -15.41 -26.63
CA TYR A 153 2.48 -16.30 -26.94
C TYR A 153 1.52 -15.74 -27.99
N ASP A 154 1.11 -14.47 -27.85
CA ASP A 154 0.22 -13.82 -28.81
C ASP A 154 0.94 -13.51 -30.15
N TRP A 155 2.27 -13.53 -30.18
CA TRP A 155 3.05 -13.31 -31.40
C TRP A 155 3.04 -14.55 -32.31
N LEU A 156 2.99 -15.75 -31.71
CA LEU A 156 2.93 -17.04 -32.44
C LEU A 156 1.62 -17.21 -33.22
N PHE A 157 0.54 -16.58 -32.77
CA PHE A 157 -0.82 -16.72 -33.31
C PHE A 157 -1.47 -15.37 -33.64
N TYR A 158 -0.65 -14.35 -33.89
CA TYR A 158 -1.11 -12.99 -34.15
C TYR A 158 -1.96 -12.90 -35.42
N ASP A 159 -3.21 -12.45 -35.28
CA ASP A 159 -4.06 -12.03 -36.40
C ASP A 159 -4.59 -10.62 -36.15
N LYS A 160 -4.23 -9.67 -37.03
CA LYS A 160 -4.66 -8.27 -36.99
C LYS A 160 -6.19 -8.07 -37.04
N GLN A 161 -6.96 -9.07 -37.49
CA GLN A 161 -8.42 -9.02 -37.47
C GLN A 161 -9.01 -9.14 -36.05
N TYR A 162 -8.30 -9.80 -35.12
CA TYR A 162 -8.82 -10.17 -33.79
C TYR A 162 -7.93 -9.71 -32.62
N ASP A 163 -6.62 -9.56 -32.85
CA ASP A 163 -5.61 -9.19 -31.85
C ASP A 163 -5.13 -7.75 -32.02
N CYS A 164 -4.70 -7.14 -30.92
CA CYS A 164 -4.23 -5.76 -30.88
C CYS A 164 -2.70 -5.69 -30.98
N ILE A 165 -2.16 -4.62 -31.58
CA ILE A 165 -0.71 -4.38 -31.55
C ILE A 165 -0.16 -4.31 -30.11
N MET A 166 -0.99 -3.87 -29.16
CA MET A 166 -0.67 -3.83 -27.73
C MET A 166 -0.42 -5.21 -27.11
N ASP A 167 -0.83 -6.31 -27.77
CA ASP A 167 -0.56 -7.67 -27.30
C ASP A 167 0.86 -8.14 -27.65
N ILE A 168 1.45 -7.60 -28.73
CA ILE A 168 2.77 -8.02 -29.24
C ILE A 168 3.88 -6.98 -29.04
N GLU A 169 3.53 -5.70 -28.88
CA GLU A 169 4.43 -4.60 -28.52
C GLU A 169 5.40 -4.95 -27.38
N PRO A 170 4.94 -5.49 -26.22
CA PRO A 170 5.83 -5.64 -25.06
C PRO A 170 7.00 -6.59 -25.31
N ALA A 171 6.84 -7.58 -26.20
CA ALA A 171 7.89 -8.53 -26.57
C ALA A 171 8.99 -7.85 -27.39
N ILE A 172 8.63 -7.13 -28.46
CA ILE A 172 9.61 -6.44 -29.30
C ILE A 172 10.28 -5.27 -28.55
N LEU A 173 9.55 -4.52 -27.72
CA LEU A 173 10.16 -3.48 -26.90
C LEU A 173 11.10 -4.05 -25.83
N ALA A 174 10.77 -5.18 -25.19
CA ALA A 174 11.68 -5.85 -24.26
C ALA A 174 12.95 -6.36 -24.95
N ILE A 175 12.86 -6.82 -26.20
CA ILE A 175 14.04 -7.16 -27.01
C ILE A 175 14.87 -5.89 -27.30
N MET A 176 14.25 -4.84 -27.86
CA MET A 176 14.97 -3.67 -28.36
C MET A 176 15.59 -2.80 -27.24
N HIS A 177 14.86 -2.51 -26.17
CA HIS A 177 15.36 -1.63 -25.11
C HIS A 177 16.45 -2.26 -24.24
N ASN A 178 16.51 -3.59 -24.13
CA ASN A 178 17.56 -4.26 -23.37
C ASN A 178 18.90 -4.38 -24.14
N LEU A 179 18.95 -4.09 -25.45
CA LEU A 179 20.16 -4.27 -26.28
C LEU A 179 21.38 -3.53 -25.76
N THR A 180 21.21 -2.31 -25.23
CA THR A 180 22.32 -1.44 -24.81
C THR A 180 22.89 -1.77 -23.43
N LYS A 181 22.04 -2.23 -22.49
CA LYS A 181 22.41 -2.41 -21.07
C LYS A 181 22.42 -3.88 -20.62
N TYR A 182 21.60 -4.72 -21.25
CA TYR A 182 21.36 -6.11 -20.87
C TYR A 182 21.22 -7.00 -22.11
N SER A 183 22.14 -6.87 -23.07
CA SER A 183 22.09 -7.53 -24.40
C SER A 183 21.82 -9.04 -24.35
N HIS A 184 22.32 -9.73 -23.32
CA HIS A 184 22.05 -11.15 -23.08
C HIS A 184 20.55 -11.47 -22.94
N VAL A 185 19.75 -10.58 -22.34
CA VAL A 185 18.28 -10.74 -22.23
C VAL A 185 17.68 -10.76 -23.63
N SER A 186 17.99 -9.75 -24.45
CA SER A 186 17.53 -9.65 -25.84
C SER A 186 17.92 -10.87 -26.67
N ILE A 187 19.18 -11.31 -26.60
CA ILE A 187 19.68 -12.50 -27.31
C ILE A 187 18.89 -13.74 -26.90
N THR A 188 18.70 -13.97 -25.59
CA THR A 188 17.98 -15.16 -25.12
C THR A 188 16.46 -15.10 -25.30
N LEU A 189 15.90 -13.93 -25.62
CA LEU A 189 14.50 -13.77 -26.04
C LEU A 189 14.34 -14.11 -27.53
N VAL A 190 15.26 -13.64 -28.38
CA VAL A 190 15.26 -13.97 -29.82
C VAL A 190 15.54 -15.45 -30.05
N ASP A 191 16.50 -16.04 -29.33
CA ASP A 191 16.78 -17.48 -29.36
C ASP A 191 15.55 -18.31 -28.99
N PHE A 192 14.83 -17.89 -27.94
CA PHE A 192 13.60 -18.54 -27.52
C PHE A 192 12.49 -18.40 -28.57
N LEU A 193 12.25 -17.20 -29.11
CA LEU A 193 11.28 -16.95 -30.18
C LEU A 193 11.53 -17.84 -31.40
N VAL A 194 12.76 -17.88 -31.89
CA VAL A 194 13.16 -18.63 -33.09
C VAL A 194 12.97 -20.14 -32.88
N LYS A 195 13.35 -20.67 -31.71
CA LYS A 195 13.14 -22.08 -31.36
C LYS A 195 11.65 -22.40 -31.21
N THR A 196 10.89 -21.57 -30.49
CA THR A 196 9.46 -21.77 -30.28
C THR A 196 8.68 -21.71 -31.60
N ALA A 197 8.97 -20.75 -32.48
CA ALA A 197 8.33 -20.65 -33.80
C ALA A 197 8.55 -21.89 -34.68
N ASN A 198 9.68 -22.59 -34.52
CA ASN A 198 10.00 -23.80 -35.26
C ASN A 198 9.50 -25.11 -34.62
N LEU A 199 9.33 -25.13 -33.28
CA LEU A 199 9.16 -26.38 -32.51
C LEU A 199 7.86 -26.45 -31.70
N TYR A 200 7.14 -25.34 -31.47
CA TYR A 200 6.01 -25.30 -30.54
C TYR A 200 4.86 -26.23 -30.95
N PHE A 201 4.46 -26.19 -32.22
CA PHE A 201 3.44 -27.09 -32.76
C PHE A 201 3.70 -27.39 -34.24
N PRO A 202 4.36 -28.53 -34.57
CA PRO A 202 4.83 -28.82 -35.93
C PRO A 202 3.76 -28.76 -37.03
N LEU A 203 2.51 -29.13 -36.72
CA LEU A 203 1.40 -29.16 -37.68
C LEU A 203 0.94 -27.76 -38.13
N VAL A 204 1.24 -26.70 -37.36
CA VAL A 204 0.91 -25.29 -37.71
C VAL A 204 2.16 -24.41 -37.79
N LYS A 205 3.34 -25.01 -37.97
CA LYS A 205 4.63 -24.33 -38.02
C LYS A 205 4.64 -23.17 -39.04
N ASP A 206 4.16 -23.41 -40.25
CA ASP A 206 4.18 -22.42 -41.33
C ASP A 206 3.20 -21.25 -41.06
N GLN A 207 2.10 -21.53 -40.36
CA GLN A 207 1.18 -20.51 -39.86
C GLN A 207 1.86 -19.66 -38.77
N ILE A 208 2.55 -20.29 -37.80
CA ILE A 208 3.28 -19.57 -36.73
C ILE A 208 4.38 -18.67 -37.30
N ILE A 209 5.17 -19.16 -38.25
CA ILE A 209 6.19 -18.36 -38.94
C ILE A 209 5.54 -17.16 -39.65
N SER A 210 4.39 -17.38 -40.32
CA SER A 210 3.64 -16.31 -40.98
C SER A 210 3.12 -15.28 -39.99
N CYS A 211 2.50 -15.69 -38.88
CA CYS A 211 2.03 -14.81 -37.79
C CYS A 211 3.16 -13.96 -37.20
N CYS A 212 4.31 -14.56 -36.90
CA CYS A 212 5.50 -13.83 -36.42
C CYS A 212 5.95 -12.75 -37.42
N ARG A 213 6.00 -13.07 -38.73
CA ARG A 213 6.34 -12.11 -39.80
C ARG A 213 5.31 -10.98 -39.89
N PHE A 214 4.02 -11.29 -39.87
CA PHE A 214 2.95 -10.29 -39.94
C PHE A 214 2.95 -9.38 -38.71
N GLY A 215 3.11 -9.93 -37.50
CA GLY A 215 3.18 -9.16 -36.27
C GLY A 215 4.38 -8.20 -36.22
N LEU A 216 5.56 -8.66 -36.68
CA LEU A 216 6.75 -7.80 -36.76
C LEU A 216 6.57 -6.67 -37.78
N ASN A 217 6.02 -6.98 -38.96
CA ASN A 217 5.73 -5.98 -39.99
C ASN A 217 4.67 -4.96 -39.54
N ASP A 218 3.64 -5.39 -38.79
CA ASP A 218 2.61 -4.48 -38.29
C ASP A 218 3.14 -3.59 -37.15
N ALA A 219 3.96 -4.13 -36.26
CA ALA A 219 4.68 -3.37 -35.24
C ALA A 219 5.59 -2.29 -35.85
N PHE A 220 6.27 -2.59 -36.95
CA PHE A 220 7.04 -1.59 -37.71
C PHE A 220 6.12 -0.53 -38.34
N ARG A 221 5.02 -0.93 -39.00
CA ARG A 221 4.07 0.01 -39.63
C ARG A 221 3.43 0.98 -38.64
N VAL A 222 3.12 0.52 -37.43
CA VAL A 222 2.57 1.35 -36.33
C VAL A 222 3.67 2.11 -35.57
N SER A 223 4.94 2.01 -36.01
CA SER A 223 6.11 2.69 -35.43
C SER A 223 6.42 2.33 -33.97
N VAL A 224 6.06 1.11 -33.53
CA VAL A 224 6.45 0.56 -32.23
C VAL A 224 7.98 0.54 -32.08
N PHE A 225 8.69 0.26 -33.18
CA PHE A 225 10.13 0.43 -33.29
C PHE A 225 10.48 1.03 -34.65
N ARG A 226 11.59 1.77 -34.72
CA ARG A 226 12.00 2.52 -35.93
C ARG A 226 12.94 1.76 -36.87
N SER A 227 13.69 0.78 -36.36
CA SER A 227 14.63 -0.04 -37.14
C SER A 227 15.08 -1.26 -36.34
N LEU A 228 15.31 -2.38 -37.03
CA LEU A 228 15.96 -3.57 -36.46
C LEU A 228 17.49 -3.51 -36.54
N ALA A 229 18.09 -2.47 -37.13
CA ALA A 229 19.55 -2.39 -37.29
C ALA A 229 20.36 -2.63 -36.00
N PRO A 230 19.99 -2.07 -34.82
CA PRO A 230 20.70 -2.36 -33.56
C PRO A 230 20.60 -3.84 -33.14
N LEU A 231 19.48 -4.50 -33.44
CA LEU A 231 19.30 -5.93 -33.15
C LEU A 231 20.15 -6.78 -34.11
N HIS A 232 20.17 -6.44 -35.39
CA HIS A 232 21.03 -7.13 -36.36
C HIS A 232 22.52 -6.98 -36.03
N GLU A 233 22.96 -5.82 -35.55
CA GLU A 233 24.35 -5.59 -35.11
C GLU A 233 24.76 -6.50 -33.94
N VAL A 234 23.94 -6.57 -32.89
CA VAL A 234 24.17 -7.47 -31.76
C VAL A 234 24.12 -8.94 -32.22
N LEU A 235 23.12 -9.33 -32.99
CA LEU A 235 22.94 -10.71 -33.45
C LEU A 235 24.03 -11.18 -34.44
N ARG A 236 24.69 -10.30 -35.20
CA ARG A 236 25.81 -10.69 -36.11
C ARG A 236 26.95 -11.39 -35.37
N HIS A 237 27.13 -11.11 -34.08
CA HIS A 237 28.10 -11.81 -33.22
C HIS A 237 27.67 -13.26 -32.89
N HIS A 238 26.42 -13.62 -33.15
CA HIS A 238 25.82 -14.95 -32.96
C HIS A 238 25.31 -15.50 -34.31
N ILE A 239 26.25 -15.86 -35.20
CA ILE A 239 26.00 -16.17 -36.62
C ILE A 239 24.85 -17.16 -36.86
N GLU A 240 24.75 -18.24 -36.07
CA GLU A 240 23.68 -19.24 -36.21
C GLU A 240 22.30 -18.66 -35.87
N LEU A 241 22.20 -17.98 -34.73
CA LEU A 241 20.97 -17.32 -34.31
C LEU A 241 20.56 -16.21 -35.28
N TYR A 242 21.52 -15.44 -35.81
CA TYR A 242 21.26 -14.45 -36.84
C TYR A 242 20.64 -15.05 -38.10
N LYS A 243 21.18 -16.19 -38.60
CA LYS A 243 20.62 -16.88 -39.76
C LYS A 243 19.18 -17.33 -39.51
N GLN A 244 18.92 -18.01 -38.39
CA GLN A 244 17.59 -18.50 -38.06
C GLN A 244 16.59 -17.36 -37.78
N PHE A 245 17.04 -16.23 -37.22
CA PHE A 245 16.21 -15.03 -37.06
C PHE A 245 15.87 -14.37 -38.40
N VAL A 246 16.86 -14.23 -39.30
CA VAL A 246 16.63 -13.72 -40.67
C VAL A 246 15.68 -14.64 -41.45
N GLU A 247 15.83 -15.96 -41.32
CA GLU A 247 14.90 -16.93 -41.89
C GLU A 247 13.48 -16.78 -41.31
N LEU A 248 13.34 -16.60 -40.00
CA LEU A 248 12.04 -16.36 -39.36
C LEU A 248 11.36 -15.09 -39.87
N ILE A 249 12.07 -13.96 -39.97
CA ILE A 249 11.48 -12.67 -40.37
C ILE A 249 11.32 -12.50 -41.89
N GLY A 250 12.06 -13.26 -42.70
CA GLY A 250 12.07 -13.16 -44.16
C GLY A 250 12.95 -12.03 -44.69
N ASP A 251 12.91 -11.79 -46.00
CA ASP A 251 13.73 -10.75 -46.64
C ASP A 251 13.19 -9.35 -46.35
N THR A 252 13.79 -8.70 -45.35
CA THR A 252 13.38 -7.39 -44.82
C THR A 252 13.93 -6.20 -45.61
N SER A 253 14.70 -6.44 -46.68
CA SER A 253 15.36 -5.41 -47.50
C SER A 253 14.42 -4.38 -48.13
N ASN A 254 13.14 -4.72 -48.35
CA ASN A 254 12.11 -3.81 -48.86
C ASN A 254 11.34 -3.01 -47.79
N VAL A 255 11.62 -3.21 -46.49
CA VAL A 255 10.85 -2.61 -45.38
C VAL A 255 11.67 -1.58 -44.59
N TYR A 256 12.99 -1.74 -44.48
CA TYR A 256 13.85 -0.85 -43.70
C TYR A 256 14.78 -0.03 -44.60
N PRO A 257 14.62 1.30 -44.69
CA PRO A 257 15.55 2.15 -45.41
C PRO A 257 16.95 2.08 -44.78
N GLN A 258 17.94 1.67 -45.58
CA GLN A 258 19.35 1.79 -45.21
C GLN A 258 19.74 3.27 -45.22
N ILE A 259 19.82 3.89 -44.05
CA ILE A 259 20.42 5.23 -43.91
C ILE A 259 21.94 5.06 -44.03
N PRO A 260 22.63 5.75 -44.96
CA PRO A 260 24.08 5.67 -45.05
C PRO A 260 24.74 6.16 -43.76
N LEU A 261 25.72 5.41 -43.23
CA LEU A 261 26.58 5.90 -42.16
C LEU A 261 27.45 7.04 -42.67
N ASN A 262 26.96 8.28 -42.56
CA ASN A 262 27.78 9.49 -42.48
C ASN A 262 26.95 10.64 -41.87
N ASN A 263 27.56 11.37 -40.93
CA ASN A 263 27.06 12.61 -40.32
C ASN A 263 25.81 12.51 -39.41
N VAL A 264 25.96 11.88 -38.24
CA VAL A 264 25.24 12.29 -37.02
C VAL A 264 26.28 12.55 -35.91
N PRO A 265 26.26 13.71 -35.21
CA PRO A 265 27.21 13.98 -34.14
C PRO A 265 27.00 13.04 -32.95
N ILE A 266 28.06 12.40 -32.48
CA ILE A 266 28.05 11.54 -31.29
C ILE A 266 27.86 12.45 -30.04
N PRO A 267 26.80 12.30 -29.24
CA PRO A 267 26.72 12.95 -27.94
C PRO A 267 27.80 12.33 -27.03
N LYS A 268 28.66 13.16 -26.44
CA LYS A 268 29.73 12.69 -25.55
C LYS A 268 29.13 11.95 -24.34
N PRO A 269 29.70 10.81 -23.91
CA PRO A 269 29.34 10.21 -22.63
C PRO A 269 29.66 11.18 -21.50
N VAL A 270 28.75 11.31 -20.53
CA VAL A 270 29.08 11.90 -19.24
C VAL A 270 29.66 10.79 -18.38
N GLU A 271 30.99 10.73 -18.31
CA GLU A 271 31.69 9.84 -17.40
C GLU A 271 31.46 10.27 -15.95
N ASN A 272 31.18 9.32 -15.07
CA ASN A 272 31.51 9.42 -13.66
C ASN A 272 32.01 8.05 -13.19
N VAL A 273 33.17 8.08 -12.55
CA VAL A 273 34.07 6.93 -12.32
C VAL A 273 33.72 6.20 -11.01
N ILE A 274 33.91 4.88 -10.96
CA ILE A 274 34.55 4.16 -9.84
C ILE A 274 35.12 2.82 -10.32
N ALA A 275 36.32 2.53 -9.82
CA ALA A 275 37.28 1.52 -10.22
C ALA A 275 36.81 0.06 -10.42
N THR A 276 37.29 -0.54 -11.51
CA THR A 276 37.59 -1.99 -11.61
C THR A 276 39.02 -2.26 -11.15
N VAL A 277 39.24 -3.35 -10.42
CA VAL A 277 40.59 -3.83 -10.03
C VAL A 277 41.25 -4.55 -11.21
N ASN A 278 42.48 -4.15 -11.57
CA ASN A 278 43.33 -4.79 -12.56
C ASN A 278 44.56 -5.46 -11.93
N PRO A 279 45.07 -6.52 -12.56
CA PRO A 279 46.51 -6.76 -12.73
C PRO A 279 46.88 -6.86 -14.24
N VAL A 280 48.08 -6.56 -14.75
CA VAL A 280 49.36 -6.11 -14.15
C VAL A 280 50.30 -5.57 -15.28
N ASN A 281 51.39 -4.88 -14.90
CA ASN A 281 52.59 -4.45 -15.67
C ASN A 281 52.68 -3.05 -16.33
N ASN A 282 53.66 -2.30 -15.82
CA ASN A 282 54.28 -1.01 -16.20
C ASN A 282 55.22 -1.14 -17.45
N PRO A 283 55.92 -0.10 -18.01
CA PRO A 283 56.29 1.21 -17.41
C PRO A 283 56.32 2.53 -18.27
N VAL A 284 56.25 3.68 -17.55
CA VAL A 284 57.06 4.94 -17.66
C VAL A 284 56.83 6.03 -18.77
N ALA A 285 56.23 7.16 -18.31
CA ALA A 285 56.62 8.61 -18.44
C ALA A 285 56.83 9.34 -19.81
N PRO A 286 56.86 10.71 -19.85
CA PRO A 286 56.18 11.76 -19.04
C PRO A 286 55.44 12.84 -19.89
N ALA A 287 54.79 13.81 -19.22
CA ALA A 287 54.09 14.99 -19.80
C ALA A 287 55.03 16.19 -20.12
N PRO A 288 54.53 17.25 -20.79
CA PRO A 288 54.22 18.53 -20.10
C PRO A 288 52.95 19.28 -20.65
N GLU A 289 52.15 19.99 -19.82
CA GLU A 289 52.06 21.48 -19.67
C GLU A 289 51.42 22.28 -20.88
N VAL A 290 50.69 23.42 -20.82
CA VAL A 290 50.23 24.35 -19.74
C VAL A 290 49.18 25.41 -20.26
N VAL A 291 48.29 25.90 -19.37
CA VAL A 291 47.60 27.24 -19.26
C VAL A 291 46.47 27.79 -20.22
N VAL A 292 45.25 27.86 -19.64
CA VAL A 292 44.25 28.96 -19.35
C VAL A 292 44.11 30.31 -20.14
N GLN A 293 42.85 30.83 -20.18
CA GLN A 293 42.31 32.24 -20.30
C GLN A 293 41.83 32.70 -21.72
N ARG A 294 40.81 33.59 -21.93
CA ARG A 294 39.84 34.36 -21.07
C ARG A 294 38.57 34.81 -21.87
N GLU A 295 37.64 35.52 -21.22
CA GLU A 295 36.26 35.92 -21.63
C GLU A 295 36.12 37.16 -22.56
N ARG A 296 34.90 37.43 -23.12
CA ARG A 296 34.11 38.71 -22.91
C ARG A 296 32.80 38.92 -23.73
N ASN A 297 31.72 39.27 -23.01
CA ASN A 297 30.65 40.30 -23.18
C ASN A 297 30.01 40.74 -24.54
N GLY A 298 28.68 40.98 -24.51
CA GLY A 298 27.97 41.99 -25.36
C GLY A 298 26.43 41.86 -25.49
N THR A 299 25.65 42.92 -25.21
CA THR A 299 24.17 43.02 -25.37
C THR A 299 23.75 44.40 -25.98
N PRO A 300 22.47 44.86 -26.03
CA PRO A 300 21.43 44.59 -27.06
C PRO A 300 20.80 45.88 -27.70
N LYS A 301 19.81 45.79 -28.64
CA LYS A 301 18.53 46.59 -28.70
C LYS A 301 17.73 46.65 -30.05
N THR A 302 16.40 46.44 -29.93
CA THR A 302 15.20 47.15 -30.53
C THR A 302 14.76 47.17 -32.03
N LEU A 303 13.41 47.12 -32.17
CA LEU A 303 12.47 47.82 -33.10
C LEU A 303 11.85 47.12 -34.35
N SER A 304 10.56 47.43 -34.58
CA SER A 304 9.61 47.08 -35.67
C SER A 304 9.04 48.41 -36.29
N PRO A 305 8.01 48.53 -37.20
CA PRO A 305 7.01 47.57 -37.75
C PRO A 305 6.48 47.82 -39.24
N VAL A 306 5.33 47.19 -39.63
CA VAL A 306 4.26 47.59 -40.62
C VAL A 306 4.40 47.44 -42.17
N ASN A 307 3.53 46.61 -42.81
CA ASN A 307 2.51 46.96 -43.87
C ASN A 307 1.85 45.75 -44.62
N LYS A 308 0.50 45.83 -44.83
CA LYS A 308 -0.42 45.60 -46.01
C LYS A 308 -0.11 44.54 -47.11
N GLU A 309 -1.04 43.91 -47.87
CA GLU A 309 -2.44 44.22 -48.33
C GLU A 309 -3.26 42.94 -48.78
N LYS A 310 -4.49 43.04 -49.37
CA LYS A 310 -5.41 41.95 -49.89
C LYS A 310 -5.88 42.27 -51.35
N PRO A 311 -6.98 41.72 -51.99
CA PRO A 311 -7.82 40.48 -51.91
C PRO A 311 -8.00 39.74 -53.30
N VAL A 312 -8.91 38.75 -53.54
CA VAL A 312 -10.29 38.91 -54.14
C VAL A 312 -11.06 37.56 -54.27
N GLU A 313 -12.31 37.53 -53.76
CA GLU A 313 -13.61 36.88 -54.19
C GLU A 313 -13.78 35.36 -54.48
N HIS A 314 -14.97 34.70 -54.37
CA HIS A 314 -16.42 35.07 -54.38
C HIS A 314 -17.25 34.34 -53.25
N ILE A 315 -18.20 34.96 -52.51
CA ILE A 315 -19.66 35.20 -52.77
C ILE A 315 -20.52 33.89 -52.79
N ASN A 316 -21.63 33.64 -52.04
CA ASN A 316 -22.45 34.44 -51.07
C ASN A 316 -23.52 33.61 -50.25
N LYS A 317 -23.77 33.94 -48.96
CA LYS A 317 -25.10 34.18 -48.29
C LYS A 317 -24.95 34.12 -46.73
N ILE A 318 -25.33 35.09 -45.87
CA ILE A 318 -26.63 35.80 -45.62
C ILE A 318 -27.67 34.81 -45.03
N VAL A 319 -28.28 34.97 -43.83
CA VAL A 319 -28.39 36.07 -42.84
C VAL A 319 -28.76 35.42 -41.45
N VAL A 320 -28.17 35.76 -40.28
CA VAL A 320 -28.61 36.78 -39.28
C VAL A 320 -29.92 36.40 -38.53
N THR A 321 -30.19 36.64 -37.23
CA THR A 321 -29.46 36.96 -35.96
C THR A 321 -30.51 36.95 -34.82
N SER A 322 -30.12 36.79 -33.54
CA SER A 322 -30.36 37.75 -32.41
C SER A 322 -30.34 37.02 -31.05
N LYS A 323 -29.56 37.35 -30.02
CA LYS A 323 -29.32 38.58 -29.21
C LYS A 323 -30.30 38.80 -28.04
N ILE A 324 -29.71 39.03 -26.85
CA ILE A 324 -30.16 39.83 -25.68
C ILE A 324 -30.75 39.08 -24.45
N ASN A 325 -29.87 38.95 -23.44
CA ASN A 325 -29.96 39.32 -22.01
C ASN A 325 -31.01 38.75 -21.02
N ASN A 326 -30.55 38.78 -19.75
CA ASN A 326 -31.24 38.86 -18.45
C ASN A 326 -31.59 37.56 -17.70
N ALA A 327 -30.99 37.44 -16.52
CA ALA A 327 -31.51 36.71 -15.34
C ALA A 327 -32.58 37.60 -14.62
N PRO A 328 -33.22 37.21 -13.48
CA PRO A 328 -33.00 36.03 -12.62
C PRO A 328 -34.29 35.37 -12.03
N LYS A 329 -34.09 34.48 -11.03
CA LYS A 329 -35.01 34.09 -9.92
C LYS A 329 -36.12 33.02 -10.12
N SER A 330 -35.94 31.95 -9.32
CA SER A 330 -36.89 31.34 -8.35
C SER A 330 -38.17 30.59 -8.76
N ALA A 331 -38.28 29.38 -8.17
CA ALA A 331 -39.42 28.86 -7.40
C ALA A 331 -40.56 28.03 -8.06
N LEU A 332 -40.58 26.76 -7.65
CA LEU A 332 -41.70 25.94 -7.15
C LEU A 332 -42.86 25.43 -8.07
N PHE A 333 -42.87 24.09 -8.21
CA PHE A 333 -43.97 23.10 -8.09
C PHE A 333 -45.15 22.99 -9.08
N ASP A 334 -45.38 21.70 -9.45
CA ASP A 334 -46.64 20.97 -9.66
C ASP A 334 -47.72 21.45 -10.66
N ASN A 335 -47.97 20.63 -11.69
CA ASN A 335 -48.86 19.46 -11.50
C ASN A 335 -48.83 18.40 -12.64
N LYS A 336 -49.15 17.17 -12.26
CA LYS A 336 -49.41 15.93 -13.05
C LYS A 336 -50.77 16.01 -13.81
N PRO A 337 -51.34 14.96 -14.48
CA PRO A 337 -50.94 13.52 -14.60
C PRO A 337 -51.14 12.86 -16.01
N VAL A 338 -51.07 11.52 -16.01
CA VAL A 338 -51.64 10.51 -16.95
C VAL A 338 -50.57 9.88 -17.89
N VAL A 339 -49.97 8.71 -17.58
CA VAL A 339 -50.52 7.31 -17.48
C VAL A 339 -50.88 6.76 -18.86
N ASP A 340 -50.43 5.59 -19.33
CA ASP A 340 -49.44 4.62 -18.83
C ASP A 340 -48.92 3.80 -20.03
N LEU A 341 -47.74 3.19 -19.90
CA LEU A 341 -47.51 1.76 -20.20
C LEU A 341 -46.06 1.38 -19.84
N THR A 342 -45.93 0.91 -18.60
CA THR A 342 -44.82 0.11 -18.05
C THR A 342 -44.59 -1.17 -18.88
N ILE A 343 -43.45 -1.86 -18.87
CA ILE A 343 -42.74 -2.59 -17.79
C ILE A 343 -41.31 -2.84 -18.37
N SER A 344 -40.18 -2.39 -17.78
CA SER A 344 -39.44 -2.91 -16.59
C SER A 344 -38.85 -4.33 -16.82
N ASP A 345 -37.68 -4.79 -16.36
CA ASP A 345 -36.56 -4.32 -15.51
C ASP A 345 -35.23 -4.89 -16.15
N THR A 346 -33.97 -4.64 -15.76
CA THR A 346 -33.36 -4.41 -14.43
C THR A 346 -32.08 -3.56 -14.46
N GLU A 347 -32.05 -2.58 -13.55
CA GLU A 347 -30.94 -1.99 -12.75
C GLU A 347 -29.56 -1.61 -13.34
N PRO A 348 -29.05 -0.40 -12.99
CA PRO A 348 -27.65 -0.02 -13.12
C PRO A 348 -26.86 -0.34 -11.85
N THR A 349 -25.74 -1.08 -11.94
CA THR A 349 -24.78 -1.17 -10.84
C THR A 349 -24.01 0.14 -10.70
N GLN A 350 -24.26 0.84 -9.60
CA GLN A 350 -23.49 2.00 -9.18
C GLN A 350 -22.03 1.57 -9.00
N THR A 351 -21.11 2.23 -9.70
CA THR A 351 -19.69 2.17 -9.37
C THR A 351 -19.46 3.03 -8.15
N GLU A 352 -19.13 2.40 -7.02
CA GLU A 352 -18.61 3.11 -5.86
C GLU A 352 -17.28 3.76 -6.24
N ASP A 353 -17.30 5.08 -6.46
CA ASP A 353 -16.09 5.89 -6.57
C ASP A 353 -15.37 5.88 -5.22
N ILE A 354 -14.52 4.87 -5.02
CA ILE A 354 -13.49 4.86 -3.99
C ILE A 354 -12.59 6.05 -4.30
N SER A 355 -12.86 7.17 -3.63
CA SER A 355 -12.24 8.46 -3.91
C SER A 355 -10.73 8.33 -3.99
N PHE A 356 -10.14 8.96 -5.00
CA PHE A 356 -8.69 9.01 -5.19
C PHE A 356 -7.95 9.59 -3.96
N ASP A 357 -8.67 10.35 -3.12
CA ASP A 357 -8.18 10.83 -1.83
C ASP A 357 -8.06 9.74 -0.76
N ASP A 358 -8.83 8.65 -0.81
CA ASP A 358 -8.73 7.56 0.17
C ASP A 358 -7.52 6.67 -0.11
N LEU A 359 -7.23 6.41 -1.39
CA LEU A 359 -5.96 5.77 -1.77
C LEU A 359 -4.76 6.68 -1.49
N LYS A 360 -4.89 8.01 -1.71
CA LYS A 360 -3.86 8.99 -1.29
C LYS A 360 -3.71 9.05 0.23
N ARG A 361 -4.78 8.97 1.03
CA ARG A 361 -4.69 8.92 2.50
C ARG A 361 -4.02 7.64 2.96
N ARG A 362 -4.38 6.48 2.39
CA ARG A 362 -3.69 5.20 2.66
C ARG A 362 -2.22 5.24 2.25
N PHE A 363 -1.88 5.89 1.13
CA PHE A 363 -0.48 6.04 0.69
C PHE A 363 0.30 7.08 1.50
N MET A 364 -0.33 8.18 1.95
CA MET A 364 0.23 9.13 2.92
C MET A 364 0.46 8.46 4.27
N LYS A 365 -0.50 7.65 4.75
CA LYS A 365 -0.35 6.82 5.96
C LYS A 365 0.82 5.83 5.82
N TYR A 366 0.96 5.17 4.66
CA TYR A 366 2.11 4.32 4.34
C TYR A 366 3.46 5.07 4.26
N SER A 367 3.46 6.29 3.72
CA SER A 367 4.65 7.15 3.64
C SER A 367 5.01 7.77 4.99
N LEU A 368 4.06 7.93 5.91
CA LEU A 368 4.31 8.29 7.30
C LEU A 368 4.88 7.10 8.11
N THR A 369 4.60 5.86 7.70
CA THR A 369 5.19 4.65 8.33
C THR A 369 6.67 4.46 7.95
N PHE A 370 7.12 4.96 6.80
CA PHE A 370 8.52 4.85 6.35
C PHE A 370 9.01 6.13 5.67
N ASP A 371 9.99 6.77 6.31
CA ASP A 371 10.56 8.08 5.98
C ASP A 371 9.62 9.26 6.31
N TYR A 372 9.60 9.65 7.59
CA TYR A 372 9.33 11.06 7.94
C TYR A 372 10.36 11.91 7.18
N ASN A 373 9.89 12.78 6.28
CA ASN A 373 10.74 13.78 5.62
C ASN A 373 11.13 14.88 6.62
N VAL A 374 11.96 14.53 7.59
CA VAL A 374 12.91 15.49 8.18
C VAL A 374 13.93 15.74 7.08
N GLU A 375 14.02 16.98 6.58
CA GLU A 375 15.14 17.37 5.73
C GLU A 375 16.41 17.07 6.51
N ARG A 376 17.29 16.18 6.00
CA ARG A 376 18.50 15.79 6.75
C ARG A 376 19.32 17.03 7.08
N ILE A 377 19.33 17.36 8.36
CA ILE A 377 19.98 18.55 8.86
C ILE A 377 21.47 18.28 8.92
N ASP A 378 22.27 19.20 8.37
CA ASP A 378 23.70 19.19 8.62
C ASP A 378 23.95 19.62 10.08
N ILE A 379 24.17 18.62 10.93
CA ILE A 379 24.25 18.79 12.39
C ILE A 379 25.38 19.78 12.77
N PRO A 380 26.60 19.70 12.22
CA PRO A 380 27.66 20.67 12.52
C PRO A 380 27.28 22.12 12.19
N SER A 381 26.76 22.41 10.99
CA SER A 381 26.38 23.81 10.65
C SER A 381 25.16 24.31 11.42
N THR A 382 24.32 23.41 11.95
CA THR A 382 23.18 23.78 12.81
C THR A 382 23.61 24.06 14.24
N ILE A 383 24.54 23.26 14.80
CA ILE A 383 25.18 23.55 16.10
C ILE A 383 25.92 24.89 16.06
N CYS A 384 26.66 25.18 14.98
CA CYS A 384 27.32 26.48 14.77
C CYS A 384 26.35 27.68 14.66
N GLN A 385 25.05 27.46 14.54
CA GLN A 385 24.02 28.52 14.55
C GLN A 385 23.25 28.61 15.88
N ILE A 386 23.62 27.83 16.89
CA ILE A 386 23.09 27.91 18.25
C ILE A 386 24.07 28.76 19.08
N ASN A 387 23.80 30.06 19.17
CA ASN A 387 24.59 30.99 19.98
C ASN A 387 24.16 30.93 21.46
N SER A 388 24.24 29.73 22.07
CA SER A 388 23.78 29.46 23.43
C SER A 388 24.77 28.54 24.17
N SER A 389 24.65 28.49 25.50
CA SER A 389 25.51 27.66 26.36
C SER A 389 25.34 26.15 26.14
N VAL A 390 24.29 25.74 25.41
CA VAL A 390 23.93 24.36 25.11
C VAL A 390 24.75 23.78 23.94
N ALA A 391 25.25 24.63 23.03
CA ALA A 391 26.02 24.21 21.84
C ALA A 391 27.23 23.29 22.11
N PRO A 392 28.16 23.57 23.06
CA PRO A 392 29.32 22.72 23.29
C PRO A 392 28.98 21.33 23.86
N ASP A 393 27.86 21.18 24.57
CA ASP A 393 27.43 19.88 25.07
C ASP A 393 26.61 19.09 24.04
N LEU A 394 25.93 19.77 23.10
CA LEU A 394 25.38 19.14 21.89
C LEU A 394 26.48 18.61 20.95
N GLU A 395 27.56 19.35 20.77
CA GLU A 395 28.72 18.92 19.97
C GLU A 395 29.35 17.65 20.57
N ARG A 396 29.59 17.63 21.89
CA ARG A 396 30.07 16.43 22.61
C ARG A 396 29.09 15.24 22.54
N LEU A 397 27.78 15.49 22.52
CA LEU A 397 26.78 14.45 22.32
C LEU A 397 26.85 13.87 20.89
N TYR A 398 27.00 14.74 19.89
CA TYR A 398 27.16 14.37 18.49
C TYR A 398 28.44 13.54 18.26
N GLU A 399 29.60 13.98 18.77
CA GLU A 399 30.86 13.23 18.73
C GLU A 399 30.72 11.82 19.34
N THR A 400 30.06 11.73 20.51
CA THR A 400 29.82 10.44 21.18
C THR A 400 28.91 9.54 20.33
N ALA A 401 27.88 10.10 19.67
CA ALA A 401 26.99 9.38 18.79
C ALA A 401 27.64 8.92 17.47
N GLU A 402 28.53 9.73 16.89
CA GLU A 402 29.36 9.35 15.72
C GLU A 402 30.28 8.17 16.05
N ASN A 403 30.95 8.19 17.21
CA ASN A 403 31.77 7.07 17.66
C ASN A 403 30.94 5.79 17.88
N CYS A 404 29.70 5.92 18.37
CA CYS A 404 28.75 4.81 18.53
C CYS A 404 28.10 4.33 17.20
N ARG A 405 28.31 5.03 16.07
CA ARG A 405 27.62 4.78 14.78
C ARG A 405 27.91 3.39 14.20
N SER A 406 29.01 2.76 14.61
CA SER A 406 29.36 1.37 14.26
C SER A 406 28.43 0.31 14.87
N LEU A 407 27.73 0.63 15.97
CA LEU A 407 26.74 -0.25 16.61
C LEU A 407 25.39 -0.25 15.87
N ILE A 408 25.04 0.88 15.25
CA ILE A 408 23.76 1.11 14.58
C ILE A 408 23.61 0.29 13.28
N VAL A 409 24.72 0.01 12.58
CA VAL A 409 24.69 -0.77 11.32
C VAL A 409 24.70 -2.29 11.57
N LYS A 410 25.39 -2.77 12.62
CA LYS A 410 25.62 -4.21 12.85
C LYS A 410 24.35 -5.04 13.04
N ASN A 411 23.25 -4.46 13.53
CA ASN A 411 21.99 -5.19 13.74
C ASN A 411 21.05 -5.25 12.52
N LYS A 412 21.33 -4.54 11.41
CA LYS A 412 20.68 -4.83 10.11
C LYS A 412 21.20 -6.14 9.47
N GLY A 413 22.39 -6.61 9.85
CA GLY A 413 23.02 -7.82 9.28
C GLY A 413 22.85 -9.14 10.05
N LYS A 414 22.17 -9.14 11.21
CA LYS A 414 22.14 -10.30 12.13
C LYS A 414 20.88 -11.19 12.08
N ARG A 415 19.93 -10.96 11.16
CA ARG A 415 18.75 -11.83 10.99
C ARG A 415 18.87 -12.91 9.90
N ASP A 416 19.81 -12.82 8.96
CA ASP A 416 19.90 -13.75 7.82
C ASP A 416 20.97 -14.85 7.93
N ASN A 417 21.78 -14.89 8.99
CA ASN A 417 22.87 -15.87 9.13
C ASN A 417 22.67 -16.89 10.25
N LYS A 418 21.74 -17.82 10.02
CA LYS A 418 21.67 -19.10 10.77
C LYS A 418 21.24 -20.28 9.90
N LYS A 419 21.94 -20.55 8.78
CA LYS A 419 21.97 -21.89 8.14
C LYS A 419 23.07 -22.11 7.09
N SER A 420 24.34 -22.15 7.50
CA SER A 420 25.34 -23.06 6.89
C SER A 420 26.66 -23.07 7.70
N VAL A 421 27.00 -24.24 8.25
CA VAL A 421 28.32 -24.53 8.83
C VAL A 421 28.88 -25.77 8.12
N LYS A 422 30.21 -25.80 7.97
CA LYS A 422 31.09 -26.79 7.27
C LYS A 422 31.46 -26.35 5.83
N ARG A 423 32.74 -26.40 5.42
CA ARG A 423 33.98 -26.88 6.06
C ARG A 423 35.24 -26.38 5.30
N GLY A 424 36.40 -26.29 5.96
CA GLY A 424 37.72 -26.00 5.36
C GLY A 424 38.20 -24.56 5.63
N GLN A 425 39.10 -24.22 6.57
CA GLN A 425 40.43 -24.77 6.91
C GLN A 425 41.44 -24.48 5.77
N LYS A 426 42.51 -23.68 5.93
CA LYS A 426 43.52 -23.63 7.02
C LYS A 426 44.41 -22.36 6.86
N ARG A 427 44.89 -21.76 7.98
CA ARG A 427 46.26 -21.19 8.25
C ARG A 427 47.01 -20.33 7.18
N LEU A 428 47.83 -19.31 7.50
CA LEU A 428 48.32 -18.70 8.76
C LEU A 428 48.86 -17.26 8.44
N ASP A 429 49.36 -16.59 9.48
CA ASP A 429 50.36 -15.49 9.49
C ASP A 429 49.88 -14.02 9.61
N THR A 430 49.94 -13.62 10.87
CA THR A 430 49.96 -12.30 11.54
C THR A 430 50.71 -11.15 10.86
N ILE A 431 50.24 -9.93 11.11
CA ILE A 431 50.98 -8.80 11.75
C ILE A 431 49.95 -7.97 12.56
N ASP A 432 50.40 -7.21 13.56
CA ASP A 432 49.61 -6.67 14.68
C ASP A 432 48.47 -5.70 14.32
N ASP A 433 47.30 -5.95 14.94
CA ASP A 433 46.26 -4.96 15.26
C ASP A 433 46.07 -4.95 16.79
N SER A 434 46.96 -4.26 17.49
CA SER A 434 46.84 -4.03 18.94
C SER A 434 46.93 -2.54 19.25
N GLU A 435 45.92 -1.76 18.85
CA GLU A 435 45.56 -0.47 19.45
C GLU A 435 44.26 0.10 18.85
N LEU A 436 43.12 -0.23 19.44
CA LEU A 436 41.95 0.66 19.63
C LEU A 436 40.91 -0.08 20.48
N SER A 437 40.68 0.42 21.69
CA SER A 437 39.97 -0.28 22.76
C SER A 437 38.48 -0.46 22.49
N GLY A 438 37.96 -1.67 22.68
CA GLY A 438 36.53 -1.90 22.80
C GLY A 438 36.03 -1.53 24.20
N GLY A 439 34.92 -0.78 24.25
CA GLY A 439 33.98 -0.79 25.37
C GLY A 439 32.76 -1.66 25.02
N SER A 440 32.07 -2.19 26.01
CA SER A 440 30.87 -3.02 25.79
C SER A 440 29.71 -2.20 25.18
N ASP A 441 28.76 -2.86 24.50
CA ASP A 441 27.60 -2.18 23.89
C ASP A 441 26.76 -1.42 24.94
N GLU A 442 26.83 -1.81 26.22
CA GLU A 442 26.16 -1.17 27.36
C GLU A 442 26.92 0.07 27.88
N GLU A 443 28.25 0.02 27.99
CA GLU A 443 29.10 1.18 28.35
C GLU A 443 28.91 2.35 27.38
N ASN A 444 28.84 2.05 26.08
CA ASN A 444 28.60 3.07 25.05
C ASN A 444 27.21 3.72 25.15
N LEU A 445 26.18 2.95 25.54
CA LEU A 445 24.84 3.47 25.78
C LEU A 445 24.79 4.34 27.06
N GLN A 446 25.51 3.92 28.10
CA GLN A 446 25.65 4.66 29.35
C GLN A 446 26.37 6.00 29.14
N HIS A 447 27.42 6.05 28.32
CA HIS A 447 28.07 7.31 27.96
C HIS A 447 27.16 8.26 27.16
N LEU A 448 26.30 7.74 26.27
CA LEU A 448 25.28 8.56 25.61
C LEU A 448 24.24 9.10 26.60
N TYR A 449 23.83 8.30 27.59
CA TYR A 449 22.93 8.71 28.66
C TYR A 449 23.50 9.89 29.48
N GLU A 450 24.75 9.77 29.95
CA GLU A 450 25.43 10.81 30.72
C GLU A 450 25.66 12.11 29.94
N LYS A 451 25.88 12.02 28.62
CA LYS A 451 26.01 13.20 27.74
C LYS A 451 24.67 13.86 27.51
N MET A 452 23.60 13.08 27.33
CA MET A 452 22.24 13.60 27.22
C MET A 452 21.80 14.31 28.51
N GLU A 453 22.13 13.76 29.68
CA GLU A 453 21.85 14.38 30.98
C GLU A 453 22.56 15.75 31.14
N LYS A 454 23.81 15.86 30.66
CA LYS A 454 24.54 17.14 30.62
C LYS A 454 23.90 18.17 29.69
N VAL A 455 23.38 17.75 28.52
CA VAL A 455 22.59 18.63 27.64
C VAL A 455 21.32 19.13 28.33
N VAL A 456 20.60 18.26 29.06
CA VAL A 456 19.43 18.70 29.84
C VAL A 456 19.81 19.71 30.94
N ILE A 457 20.92 19.47 31.65
CA ILE A 457 21.41 20.40 32.67
C ILE A 457 21.85 21.75 32.05
N ALA A 458 22.45 21.76 30.86
CA ALA A 458 22.79 22.98 30.14
C ALA A 458 21.53 23.76 29.76
N ILE A 459 20.51 23.10 29.20
CA ILE A 459 19.22 23.70 28.84
C ILE A 459 18.51 24.30 30.06
N LEU A 460 18.54 23.62 31.20
CA LEU A 460 17.95 24.10 32.45
C LEU A 460 18.71 25.27 33.10
N ASN A 461 19.90 25.63 32.60
CA ASN A 461 20.74 26.72 33.10
C ASN A 461 21.00 27.82 32.06
N ASP A 462 20.42 27.74 30.86
CA ASP A 462 20.56 28.75 29.81
C ASP A 462 19.44 29.78 29.91
N ASP A 463 19.78 31.03 30.26
CA ASP A 463 18.83 32.13 30.44
C ASP A 463 18.11 32.56 29.15
N ASN A 464 18.51 32.06 27.96
CA ASN A 464 17.93 32.44 26.66
C ASN A 464 17.19 31.27 25.95
N PHE A 465 16.96 30.14 26.62
CA PHE A 465 16.36 28.96 25.97
C PHE A 465 14.87 29.13 25.60
N ASP A 466 14.19 30.17 26.09
CA ASP A 466 12.82 30.55 25.70
C ASP A 466 12.67 30.95 24.22
N ASP A 467 13.76 31.18 23.47
CA ASP A 467 13.70 31.45 22.03
C ASP A 467 13.35 30.18 21.22
N LEU A 468 12.18 30.17 20.57
CA LEU A 468 11.76 29.12 19.65
C LEU A 468 12.81 28.80 18.57
N GLY A 469 13.60 29.79 18.13
CA GLY A 469 14.68 29.58 17.17
C GLY A 469 15.85 28.75 17.73
N ILE A 470 16.10 28.80 19.04
CA ILE A 470 17.12 28.01 19.74
C ILE A 470 16.55 26.64 20.12
N ALA A 471 15.35 26.60 20.71
CA ALA A 471 14.66 25.37 21.08
C ALA A 471 14.40 24.48 19.85
N GLY A 472 13.89 25.05 18.75
CA GLY A 472 13.57 24.34 17.52
C GLY A 472 14.79 23.82 16.75
N LYS A 473 15.98 24.43 16.90
CA LYS A 473 17.26 23.91 16.37
C LYS A 473 17.84 22.82 17.27
N THR A 474 17.76 23.01 18.59
CA THR A 474 18.20 22.03 19.60
C THR A 474 17.39 20.73 19.48
N ALA A 475 16.07 20.84 19.35
CA ALA A 475 15.17 19.72 19.05
C ALA A 475 15.58 18.98 17.77
N ALA A 476 15.95 19.72 16.73
CA ALA A 476 16.38 19.15 15.45
C ALA A 476 17.64 18.28 15.58
N VAL A 477 18.68 18.81 16.25
CA VAL A 477 19.94 18.09 16.50
C VAL A 477 19.68 16.84 17.35
N ILE A 478 18.87 16.95 18.41
CA ILE A 478 18.50 15.81 19.26
C ILE A 478 17.70 14.75 18.47
N CYS A 479 16.72 15.16 17.66
CA CYS A 479 15.92 14.23 16.85
C CYS A 479 16.76 13.44 15.83
N GLU A 480 17.74 14.08 15.18
CA GLU A 480 18.66 13.40 14.25
C GLU A 480 19.62 12.45 14.98
N ILE A 481 20.23 12.87 16.11
CA ILE A 481 21.09 12.02 16.94
C ILE A 481 20.32 10.81 17.47
N CYS A 482 19.07 11.02 17.91
CA CYS A 482 18.22 9.96 18.46
C CYS A 482 17.46 9.15 17.40
N TYR A 483 17.50 9.52 16.10
CA TYR A 483 16.81 8.81 15.01
C TYR A 483 17.02 7.28 15.02
N PRO A 484 18.25 6.75 15.24
CA PRO A 484 18.51 5.29 15.27
C PRO A 484 17.90 4.55 16.46
N PHE A 485 17.36 5.27 17.45
CA PHE A 485 16.65 4.73 18.60
C PHE A 485 15.13 4.74 18.39
N PHE A 486 14.61 5.71 17.62
CA PHE A 486 13.19 5.76 17.23
C PHE A 486 12.78 4.70 16.19
N ASP A 487 13.74 4.06 15.51
CA ASP A 487 13.53 2.97 14.53
C ASP A 487 13.65 1.55 15.15
N ARG A 488 13.87 1.45 16.47
CA ARG A 488 13.96 0.17 17.18
C ARG A 488 12.58 -0.25 17.69
N LYS A 489 12.32 -1.56 17.73
CA LYS A 489 11.20 -2.11 18.49
C LYS A 489 11.40 -1.80 19.97
N LEU A 490 10.47 -1.04 20.55
CA LEU A 490 10.46 -0.69 21.97
C LEU A 490 10.08 -1.87 22.86
N PHE A 491 9.03 -2.60 22.47
CA PHE A 491 8.44 -3.62 23.32
C PHE A 491 9.22 -4.94 23.22
N PRO A 492 9.67 -5.53 24.33
CA PRO A 492 10.38 -6.82 24.31
C PRO A 492 9.45 -7.95 23.87
N GLU A 493 10.00 -8.97 23.19
CA GLU A 493 9.20 -10.12 22.73
C GLU A 493 8.59 -10.93 23.88
N ASP A 494 9.24 -10.94 25.05
CA ASP A 494 8.70 -11.41 26.34
C ASP A 494 8.69 -10.23 27.35
N PRO A 495 7.51 -9.70 27.74
CA PRO A 495 7.42 -8.62 28.72
C PRO A 495 7.60 -9.16 30.15
N ASP A 496 8.76 -8.86 30.73
CA ASP A 496 9.10 -9.07 32.14
C ASP A 496 9.43 -7.72 32.77
N GLU A 497 9.17 -7.51 34.06
CA GLU A 497 9.35 -6.19 34.69
C GLU A 497 10.78 -5.67 34.59
N GLU A 498 11.77 -6.56 34.73
CA GLU A 498 13.19 -6.20 34.59
C GLU A 498 13.55 -5.85 33.13
N LYS A 499 13.00 -6.58 32.16
CA LYS A 499 13.21 -6.34 30.72
C LYS A 499 12.53 -5.04 30.25
N LEU A 500 11.35 -4.74 30.77
CA LEU A 500 10.64 -3.49 30.52
C LEU A 500 11.44 -2.31 31.08
N LYS A 501 11.97 -2.40 32.31
CA LYS A 501 12.86 -1.38 32.90
C LYS A 501 14.16 -1.23 32.09
N ALA A 502 14.76 -2.33 31.64
CA ALA A 502 15.96 -2.31 30.79
C ALA A 502 15.71 -1.62 29.42
N SER A 503 14.51 -1.72 28.86
CA SER A 503 14.14 -1.01 27.61
C SER A 503 14.17 0.52 27.74
N LEU A 504 14.11 1.06 28.96
CA LEU A 504 14.16 2.50 29.24
C LEU A 504 15.59 3.07 29.28
N SER A 505 16.61 2.28 28.95
CA SER A 505 18.01 2.69 28.86
C SER A 505 18.34 3.60 27.65
N SER A 506 17.39 3.82 26.74
CA SER A 506 17.59 4.73 25.58
C SER A 506 17.76 6.19 26.01
N PRO A 507 18.70 6.96 25.41
CA PRO A 507 18.95 8.36 25.78
C PRO A 507 17.72 9.28 25.63
N VAL A 508 16.75 8.93 24.76
CA VAL A 508 15.48 9.68 24.61
C VAL A 508 14.73 9.77 25.94
N PHE A 509 14.79 8.73 26.78
CA PHE A 509 14.07 8.69 28.06
C PHE A 509 14.69 9.58 29.15
N VAL A 510 15.91 10.12 28.95
CA VAL A 510 16.55 11.08 29.87
C VAL A 510 15.74 12.37 29.96
N LEU A 511 15.19 12.85 28.85
CA LEU A 511 14.32 14.03 28.82
C LEU A 511 13.05 13.79 29.64
N PHE A 512 12.38 12.66 29.41
CA PHE A 512 11.14 12.34 30.11
C PHE A 512 11.36 12.11 31.61
N ARG A 513 12.49 11.48 32.00
CA ARG A 513 12.88 11.32 33.40
C ARG A 513 12.97 12.66 34.13
N ASN A 514 13.67 13.63 33.53
CA ASN A 514 13.84 14.95 34.15
C ASN A 514 12.51 15.69 34.27
N ILE A 515 11.68 15.68 33.22
CA ILE A 515 10.33 16.31 33.25
C ILE A 515 9.43 15.67 34.31
N CYS A 516 9.49 14.35 34.50
CA CYS A 516 8.69 13.63 35.50
C CYS A 516 9.25 13.73 36.93
N SER A 517 10.50 14.15 37.10
CA SER A 517 11.10 14.42 38.42
C SER A 517 10.87 15.86 38.91
N MET A 518 10.54 16.78 37.99
CA MET A 518 10.27 18.20 38.29
C MET A 518 8.80 18.43 38.62
N SER A 519 8.53 19.35 39.56
CA SER A 519 7.15 19.63 39.99
C SER A 519 6.35 20.34 38.89
N THR A 520 5.03 20.22 38.94
CA THR A 520 4.12 20.90 38.00
C THR A 520 4.06 22.42 38.16
N GLN A 521 4.81 23.00 39.11
CA GLN A 521 4.88 24.43 39.40
C GLN A 521 6.24 25.05 39.01
N ASP A 522 7.21 24.25 38.57
CA ASP A 522 8.55 24.75 38.24
C ASP A 522 8.57 25.41 36.86
N ASN A 523 8.86 26.71 36.78
CA ASN A 523 9.02 27.42 35.49
C ASN A 523 10.02 26.73 34.55
N LYS A 524 11.05 26.07 35.11
CA LYS A 524 12.04 25.32 34.34
C LYS A 524 11.49 24.04 33.66
N ARG A 525 10.32 23.55 34.08
CA ARG A 525 9.62 22.42 33.44
C ARG A 525 9.03 22.84 32.09
N GLU A 526 8.57 24.08 31.96
CA GLU A 526 8.02 24.62 30.71
C GLU A 526 9.09 24.69 29.60
N LEU A 527 10.35 25.01 29.93
CA LEU A 527 11.49 24.97 28.98
C LEU A 527 11.66 23.58 28.35
N LEU A 528 11.53 22.52 29.15
CA LEU A 528 11.64 21.14 28.66
C LEU A 528 10.38 20.68 27.91
N LEU A 529 9.19 21.20 28.28
CA LEU A 529 7.96 20.98 27.52
C LEU A 529 7.98 21.67 26.15
N LEU A 530 8.55 22.88 26.06
CA LEU A 530 8.79 23.61 24.81
C LEU A 530 9.72 22.81 23.88
N LEU A 531 10.83 22.31 24.42
CA LEU A 531 11.73 21.40 23.69
C LEU A 531 11.00 20.14 23.21
N LEU A 532 10.16 19.51 24.06
CA LEU A 532 9.40 18.33 23.65
C LEU A 532 8.34 18.63 22.58
N SER A 533 7.67 19.78 22.61
CA SER A 533 6.74 20.17 21.52
C SER A 533 7.48 20.36 20.19
N GLU A 534 8.64 21.02 20.20
CA GLU A 534 9.50 21.15 19.01
C GLU A 534 10.01 19.79 18.51
N MET A 535 10.35 18.88 19.44
CA MET A 535 10.72 17.49 19.09
C MET A 535 9.53 16.71 18.54
N GLN A 536 8.31 16.87 19.05
CA GLN A 536 7.11 16.17 18.54
C GLN A 536 6.71 16.67 17.14
N MET A 537 6.93 17.97 16.85
CA MET A 537 6.71 18.55 15.52
C MET A 537 7.68 17.98 14.46
N ARG A 538 8.90 17.58 14.85
CA ARG A 538 9.90 16.96 13.95
C ARG A 538 9.85 15.43 13.94
N GLN A 539 9.59 14.81 15.08
CA GLN A 539 9.52 13.37 15.29
C GLN A 539 8.25 13.01 16.09
N PRO A 540 7.11 12.78 15.41
CA PRO A 540 5.83 12.48 16.07
C PRO A 540 5.85 11.25 16.98
N ARG A 541 6.79 10.30 16.77
CA ARG A 541 6.96 9.14 17.68
C ARG A 541 7.22 9.52 19.15
N VAL A 542 7.72 10.73 19.42
CA VAL A 542 7.95 11.24 20.78
C VAL A 542 6.69 11.15 21.67
N GLY A 543 5.50 11.37 21.11
CA GLY A 543 4.24 11.36 21.87
C GLY A 543 3.94 10.01 22.52
N TYR A 544 3.91 8.92 21.74
CA TYR A 544 3.66 7.59 22.30
C TYR A 544 4.88 7.00 23.04
N TYR A 545 6.11 7.44 22.73
CA TYR A 545 7.30 7.11 23.52
C TYR A 545 7.17 7.65 24.96
N LEU A 546 6.61 8.85 25.14
CA LEU A 546 6.30 9.41 26.47
C LEU A 546 5.21 8.61 27.19
N LEU A 547 4.14 8.19 26.49
CA LEU A 547 3.10 7.33 27.06
C LEU A 547 3.66 5.98 27.55
N TYR A 548 4.57 5.37 26.79
CA TYR A 548 5.28 4.16 27.21
C TYR A 548 6.15 4.38 28.45
N TYR A 549 6.94 5.45 28.44
CA TYR A 549 7.80 5.80 29.57
C TYR A 549 7.00 6.01 30.86
N LEU A 550 5.91 6.80 30.80
CA LEU A 550 5.04 7.04 31.95
C LEU A 550 4.45 5.72 32.48
N LYS A 551 4.00 4.82 31.61
CA LYS A 551 3.40 3.54 32.03
C LYS A 551 4.40 2.61 32.74
N VAL A 552 5.67 2.58 32.29
CA VAL A 552 6.69 1.64 32.81
C VAL A 552 7.51 2.22 33.96
N ALA A 553 7.91 3.50 33.90
CA ALA A 553 8.70 4.14 34.95
C ALA A 553 7.87 4.79 36.06
N TYR A 554 6.69 5.34 35.72
CA TYR A 554 5.84 6.14 36.61
C TYR A 554 4.44 5.54 36.74
N ALA A 555 4.37 4.24 37.05
CA ALA A 555 3.11 3.52 37.33
C ALA A 555 2.28 4.11 38.50
N THR A 556 2.81 5.12 39.20
CA THR A 556 2.20 5.87 40.30
C THR A 556 1.56 7.21 39.90
N ASP A 557 1.67 7.68 38.64
CA ASP A 557 0.86 8.81 38.12
C ASP A 557 -0.34 8.26 37.33
N PRO A 558 -1.53 8.10 37.96
CA PRO A 558 -2.71 7.55 37.30
C PRO A 558 -3.32 8.50 36.26
N ASP A 559 -3.06 9.80 36.35
CA ASP A 559 -3.71 10.82 35.52
C ASP A 559 -2.89 11.17 34.27
N LEU A 560 -1.68 10.60 34.14
CA LEU A 560 -0.69 10.87 33.09
C LEU A 560 -0.47 12.38 32.91
N SER A 561 -0.31 13.08 34.03
CA SER A 561 -0.33 14.54 34.14
C SER A 561 0.66 15.22 33.18
N THR A 562 1.86 14.65 33.04
CA THR A 562 2.91 15.14 32.14
C THR A 562 2.53 15.06 30.66
N TYR A 563 1.75 14.06 30.23
CA TYR A 563 1.25 14.00 28.85
C TYR A 563 0.14 15.03 28.61
N ARG A 564 -0.69 15.31 29.62
CA ARG A 564 -1.65 16.43 29.58
C ARG A 564 -0.93 17.78 29.49
N SER A 565 0.16 17.99 30.23
CA SER A 565 1.02 19.18 30.10
C SER A 565 1.56 19.34 28.68
N LEU A 566 2.15 18.28 28.10
CA LEU A 566 2.67 18.31 26.72
C LEU A 566 1.58 18.62 25.69
N CYS A 567 0.40 18.00 25.81
CA CYS A 567 -0.72 18.29 24.90
C CYS A 567 -1.25 19.74 25.02
N ASN A 568 -1.00 20.41 26.15
CA ASN A 568 -1.37 21.79 26.38
C ASN A 568 -0.30 22.81 25.89
N SER A 569 0.97 22.42 25.79
CA SER A 569 2.05 23.28 25.26
C SER A 569 2.10 23.36 23.73
N LEU A 570 1.40 22.46 23.02
CA LEU A 570 1.26 22.50 21.56
C LEU A 570 0.43 23.71 21.10
N GLU A 571 0.76 24.28 19.93
CA GLU A 571 0.09 25.46 19.32
C GLU A 571 -1.46 25.38 19.26
N LYS A 572 -2.00 24.15 19.22
CA LYS A 572 -3.44 23.87 19.19
C LYS A 572 -3.77 22.80 20.23
N PRO A 573 -4.03 23.18 21.49
CA PRO A 573 -4.26 22.21 22.57
C PRO A 573 -5.58 21.45 22.32
N ASN A 574 -5.45 20.20 21.92
CA ASN A 574 -6.58 19.27 21.79
C ASN A 574 -6.11 17.86 22.14
N LEU A 575 -6.14 17.55 23.43
CA LEU A 575 -5.74 16.26 24.00
C LEU A 575 -6.35 15.06 23.26
N LYS A 576 -7.64 15.12 22.91
CA LYS A 576 -8.33 14.04 22.19
C LYS A 576 -7.75 13.79 20.80
N ASN A 577 -7.42 14.85 20.06
CA ASN A 577 -6.82 14.74 18.73
C ASN A 577 -5.33 14.36 18.77
N SER A 578 -4.57 14.86 19.75
CA SER A 578 -3.17 14.47 19.94
C SER A 578 -3.05 13.00 20.31
N LEU A 579 -3.85 12.54 21.30
CA LEU A 579 -3.90 11.13 21.70
C LEU A 579 -4.35 10.21 20.55
N PHE A 580 -5.30 10.65 19.71
CA PHE A 580 -5.69 9.90 18.53
C PHE A 580 -4.55 9.75 17.51
N LYS A 581 -3.78 10.81 17.25
CA LYS A 581 -2.62 10.74 16.34
C LYS A 581 -1.51 9.86 16.90
N ASP A 582 -1.18 10.01 18.18
CA ASP A 582 -0.12 9.23 18.82
C ASP A 582 -0.49 7.73 18.86
N LEU A 583 -1.76 7.40 19.11
CA LEU A 583 -2.29 6.03 18.99
C LEU A 583 -2.34 5.53 17.55
N GLU A 584 -2.69 6.38 16.58
CA GLU A 584 -2.69 5.98 15.17
C GLU A 584 -1.27 5.64 14.71
N LEU A 585 -0.27 6.44 15.07
CA LEU A 585 1.15 6.15 14.81
C LEU A 585 1.59 4.86 15.50
N LEU A 586 1.30 4.71 16.79
CA LEU A 586 1.61 3.50 17.55
C LEU A 586 0.99 2.24 16.91
N SER A 587 -0.25 2.32 16.43
CA SER A 587 -0.94 1.21 15.79
C SER A 587 -0.28 0.71 14.50
N ASN A 588 0.44 1.60 13.78
CA ASN A 588 1.22 1.22 12.59
C ASN A 588 2.62 0.70 12.95
N ASP A 589 3.19 1.14 14.07
CA ASP A 589 4.57 0.84 14.49
C ASP A 589 4.68 -0.44 15.36
N ASP A 590 3.83 -0.61 16.38
CA ASP A 590 3.84 -1.77 17.29
C ASP A 590 2.46 -2.03 17.95
N SER A 591 1.70 -2.97 17.39
CA SER A 591 0.37 -3.39 17.87
C SER A 591 0.38 -3.99 19.28
N LYS A 592 1.44 -4.73 19.65
CA LYS A 592 1.57 -5.34 20.98
C LYS A 592 1.79 -4.30 22.06
N LEU A 593 2.62 -3.30 21.77
CA LEU A 593 2.82 -2.16 22.66
C LEU A 593 1.50 -1.40 22.87
N MET A 594 0.67 -1.26 21.83
CA MET A 594 -0.66 -0.67 21.97
C MET A 594 -1.54 -1.47 22.95
N VAL A 595 -1.68 -2.79 22.78
CA VAL A 595 -2.46 -3.65 23.69
C VAL A 595 -2.02 -3.49 25.15
N TYR A 596 -0.71 -3.41 25.41
CA TYR A 596 -0.15 -3.19 26.74
C TYR A 596 -0.50 -1.81 27.34
N LEU A 597 -0.53 -0.76 26.52
CA LEU A 597 -0.82 0.61 26.97
C LEU A 597 -2.31 0.90 27.17
N LEU A 598 -3.19 0.31 26.36
CA LEU A 598 -4.63 0.62 26.34
C LEU A 598 -5.33 0.60 27.73
N PRO A 599 -5.10 -0.37 28.64
CA PRO A 599 -5.67 -0.34 29.99
C PRO A 599 -5.29 0.90 30.81
N GLY A 600 -4.05 1.36 30.68
CA GLY A 600 -3.59 2.59 31.34
C GLY A 600 -4.24 3.84 30.73
N LEU A 601 -4.28 3.91 29.41
CA LEU A 601 -4.83 5.07 28.69
C LEU A 601 -6.34 5.24 28.91
N TYR A 602 -7.12 4.15 28.86
CA TYR A 602 -8.56 4.20 29.15
C TYR A 602 -8.88 4.54 30.61
N THR A 603 -7.96 4.26 31.54
CA THR A 603 -8.10 4.69 32.94
C THR A 603 -7.84 6.20 33.07
N ALA A 604 -6.71 6.68 32.54
CA ALA A 604 -6.26 8.07 32.64
C ALA A 604 -7.08 9.07 31.79
N PHE A 605 -7.56 8.65 30.62
CA PHE A 605 -8.29 9.45 29.63
C PHE A 605 -9.73 8.95 29.41
N SER A 606 -10.35 8.46 30.49
CA SER A 606 -11.70 7.88 30.45
C SER A 606 -12.73 8.84 29.83
N THR A 607 -12.67 10.13 30.17
CA THR A 607 -13.54 11.19 29.63
C THR A 607 -13.39 11.44 28.12
N GLU A 608 -12.22 11.19 27.55
CA GLU A 608 -11.89 11.48 26.15
C GLU A 608 -12.02 10.24 25.25
N MET A 609 -11.70 9.06 25.79
CA MET A 609 -11.63 7.77 25.06
C MET A 609 -12.88 6.90 25.21
N VAL A 610 -13.46 6.78 26.41
CA VAL A 610 -14.61 5.88 26.64
C VAL A 610 -15.78 6.37 25.80
N GLY A 611 -16.41 5.43 25.09
CA GLY A 611 -17.59 5.73 24.28
C GLY A 611 -17.34 6.49 22.98
N SER A 612 -16.09 6.74 22.60
CA SER A 612 -15.75 7.45 21.37
C SER A 612 -15.60 6.49 20.18
N PRO A 613 -16.51 6.49 19.18
CA PRO A 613 -16.49 5.52 18.08
C PRO A 613 -15.19 5.54 17.27
N LYS A 614 -14.56 6.72 17.11
CA LYS A 614 -13.27 6.86 16.43
C LYS A 614 -12.13 6.07 17.09
N PHE A 615 -12.03 6.09 18.42
CA PHE A 615 -10.99 5.33 19.13
C PHE A 615 -11.27 3.83 19.07
N ALA A 616 -12.54 3.43 19.22
CA ALA A 616 -12.95 2.04 19.07
C ALA A 616 -12.60 1.50 17.67
N HIS A 617 -12.96 2.23 16.60
CA HIS A 617 -12.61 1.87 15.22
C HIS A 617 -11.10 1.78 15.00
N LEU A 618 -10.33 2.76 15.49
CA LEU A 618 -8.87 2.74 15.36
C LEU A 618 -8.24 1.49 16.00
N ILE A 619 -8.67 1.15 17.23
CA ILE A 619 -8.16 -0.02 17.95
C ILE A 619 -8.58 -1.33 17.26
N ILE A 620 -9.84 -1.41 16.81
CA ILE A 620 -10.39 -2.64 16.22
C ILE A 620 -9.85 -2.89 14.81
N SER A 621 -9.60 -1.84 14.02
CA SER A 621 -9.06 -1.95 12.64
C SER A 621 -7.56 -2.22 12.57
N SER A 622 -6.83 -2.12 13.69
CA SER A 622 -5.37 -2.26 13.74
C SER A 622 -4.87 -3.49 14.50
N LEU A 623 -5.74 -4.24 15.18
CA LEU A 623 -5.38 -5.41 15.98
C LEU A 623 -5.76 -6.74 15.31
N ASP A 624 -4.99 -7.79 15.61
CA ASP A 624 -5.29 -9.15 15.19
C ASP A 624 -6.24 -9.90 16.14
N ALA A 625 -6.66 -11.11 15.76
CA ALA A 625 -7.60 -11.90 16.54
C ALA A 625 -7.04 -12.40 17.90
N ALA A 626 -5.72 -12.51 18.05
CA ALA A 626 -5.08 -12.87 19.32
C ALA A 626 -5.01 -11.66 20.26
N GLU A 627 -4.67 -10.48 19.71
CA GLU A 627 -4.64 -9.20 20.42
C GLU A 627 -6.03 -8.75 20.88
N ILE A 628 -7.07 -8.91 20.04
CA ILE A 628 -8.47 -8.67 20.41
C ILE A 628 -8.92 -9.62 21.53
N ASN A 629 -8.50 -10.89 21.50
CA ASN A 629 -8.79 -11.84 22.58
C ASN A 629 -8.07 -11.46 23.88
N GLU A 630 -6.83 -10.97 23.82
CA GLU A 630 -6.12 -10.45 25.00
C GLU A 630 -6.86 -9.23 25.60
N LEU A 631 -7.29 -8.27 24.77
CA LEU A 631 -8.13 -7.16 25.23
C LEU A 631 -9.45 -7.63 25.85
N GLY A 632 -10.13 -8.61 25.23
CA GLY A 632 -11.32 -9.25 25.78
C GLY A 632 -11.09 -9.82 27.19
N LEU A 633 -9.94 -10.48 27.42
CA LEU A 633 -9.55 -10.98 28.73
C LEU A 633 -9.23 -9.84 29.73
N GLN A 634 -8.62 -8.73 29.29
CA GLN A 634 -8.40 -7.55 30.16
C GLN A 634 -9.72 -6.87 30.56
N ILE A 635 -10.69 -6.81 29.65
CA ILE A 635 -12.06 -6.32 29.91
C ILE A 635 -12.77 -7.22 30.93
N GLN A 636 -12.72 -8.55 30.74
CA GLN A 636 -13.32 -9.51 31.68
C GLN A 636 -12.69 -9.43 33.08
N LYS A 637 -11.37 -9.20 33.16
CA LYS A 637 -10.64 -8.92 34.41
C LYS A 637 -10.99 -7.56 35.05
N LYS A 638 -11.74 -6.70 34.35
CA LYS A 638 -12.06 -5.30 34.70
C LYS A 638 -10.85 -4.35 34.74
N ASN A 639 -9.76 -4.72 34.05
CA ASN A 639 -8.58 -3.86 33.89
C ASN A 639 -8.77 -2.79 32.79
N LEU A 640 -9.76 -2.99 31.91
CA LEU A 640 -10.06 -2.12 30.78
C LEU A 640 -11.58 -1.96 30.65
N VAL A 641 -12.04 -0.72 30.44
CA VAL A 641 -13.42 -0.38 30.10
C VAL A 641 -13.37 0.53 28.88
N MET A 642 -13.78 0.01 27.71
CA MET A 642 -13.83 0.77 26.46
C MET A 642 -15.21 1.40 26.22
N PHE A 643 -16.27 0.74 26.70
CA PHE A 643 -17.65 1.06 26.40
C PHE A 643 -18.47 1.26 27.68
N ASP A 644 -19.24 2.35 27.74
CA ASP A 644 -20.20 2.62 28.82
C ASP A 644 -21.65 2.34 28.36
N SER A 645 -22.61 2.33 29.28
CA SER A 645 -24.00 2.01 28.92
C SER A 645 -24.70 3.10 28.07
N ASN A 646 -24.13 4.30 27.98
CA ASN A 646 -24.75 5.43 27.29
C ASN A 646 -24.30 5.54 25.83
N SER A 647 -23.01 5.33 25.55
CA SER A 647 -22.40 5.50 24.24
C SER A 647 -22.54 4.29 23.31
N VAL A 648 -22.82 3.10 23.86
CA VAL A 648 -22.87 1.84 23.09
C VAL A 648 -23.83 1.92 21.90
N VAL A 649 -24.95 2.65 22.02
CA VAL A 649 -25.89 2.86 20.92
C VAL A 649 -25.29 3.70 19.79
N GLU A 650 -24.47 4.70 20.11
CA GLU A 650 -23.81 5.56 19.11
C GLU A 650 -22.69 4.79 18.40
N ILE A 651 -21.85 4.08 19.15
CA ILE A 651 -20.81 3.21 18.58
C ILE A 651 -21.42 2.12 17.70
N LEU A 652 -22.50 1.47 18.13
CA LEU A 652 -23.15 0.43 17.33
C LEU A 652 -23.74 0.96 16.03
N LYS A 653 -24.24 2.21 16.00
CA LYS A 653 -24.71 2.86 14.77
C LYS A 653 -23.55 3.16 13.82
N ASP A 654 -22.51 3.83 14.30
CA ASP A 654 -21.31 4.12 13.52
C ASP A 654 -20.66 2.83 12.99
N SER A 655 -20.77 1.73 13.74
CA SER A 655 -20.19 0.43 13.35
C SER A 655 -20.88 -0.28 12.20
N LEU A 656 -22.10 0.13 11.81
CA LEU A 656 -22.81 -0.47 10.68
C LEU A 656 -22.07 -0.22 9.35
N ASP A 657 -21.32 0.88 9.27
CA ASP A 657 -20.49 1.27 8.13
C ASP A 657 -19.05 0.70 8.19
N TRP A 658 -18.69 -0.05 9.25
CA TRP A 658 -17.35 -0.62 9.42
C TRP A 658 -17.19 -1.94 8.65
N GLY A 659 -15.94 -2.35 8.38
CA GLY A 659 -15.67 -3.58 7.65
C GLY A 659 -16.14 -4.84 8.40
N THR A 660 -16.48 -5.90 7.65
CA THR A 660 -16.97 -7.19 8.17
C THR A 660 -16.24 -7.66 9.44
N ILE A 661 -14.90 -7.76 9.40
CA ILE A 661 -14.10 -8.26 10.53
C ILE A 661 -14.09 -7.30 11.73
N GLU A 662 -14.17 -5.98 11.47
CA GLU A 662 -14.21 -4.94 12.49
C GLU A 662 -15.54 -5.00 13.26
N GLN A 663 -16.65 -5.24 12.56
CA GLN A 663 -17.94 -5.51 13.20
C GLN A 663 -17.90 -6.78 14.07
N TYR A 664 -17.29 -7.87 13.57
CA TYR A 664 -17.11 -9.09 14.35
C TYR A 664 -16.33 -8.85 15.65
N PHE A 665 -15.17 -8.18 15.56
CA PHE A 665 -14.33 -7.86 16.72
C PHE A 665 -15.01 -6.89 17.70
N LEU A 666 -15.75 -5.90 17.21
CA LEU A 666 -16.55 -5.02 18.07
C LEU A 666 -17.56 -5.82 18.90
N TRP A 667 -18.28 -6.75 18.29
CA TRP A 667 -19.25 -7.59 19.02
C TRP A 667 -18.58 -8.48 20.06
N GLU A 668 -17.43 -9.09 19.78
CA GLU A 668 -16.70 -9.89 20.79
C GLU A 668 -16.24 -9.01 21.99
N LEU A 669 -15.72 -7.80 21.74
CA LEU A 669 -15.34 -6.87 22.81
C LEU A 669 -16.56 -6.35 23.59
N LEU A 670 -17.70 -6.10 22.94
CA LEU A 670 -18.95 -5.71 23.60
C LEU A 670 -19.51 -6.84 24.47
N LEU A 671 -19.42 -8.10 24.03
CA LEU A 671 -19.83 -9.28 24.81
C LEU A 671 -18.91 -9.55 26.00
N ALA A 672 -17.64 -9.13 25.93
CA ALA A 672 -16.72 -9.16 27.08
C ALA A 672 -17.09 -8.12 28.16
N HIS A 673 -17.79 -7.03 27.81
CA HIS A 673 -18.27 -6.03 28.76
C HIS A 673 -19.60 -6.47 29.41
N ASN A 674 -19.76 -6.18 30.71
CA ASN A 674 -20.99 -6.46 31.46
C ASN A 674 -22.07 -5.37 31.24
N ILE A 675 -22.42 -5.07 29.99
CA ILE A 675 -23.45 -4.08 29.62
C ILE A 675 -24.83 -4.76 29.62
N SER A 676 -25.84 -4.12 30.20
CA SER A 676 -27.21 -4.67 30.18
C SER A 676 -27.77 -4.69 28.75
N SER A 677 -28.34 -5.84 28.36
CA SER A 677 -28.95 -6.10 27.04
C SER A 677 -29.94 -5.03 26.56
N LYS A 678 -30.59 -4.31 27.48
CA LYS A 678 -31.50 -3.20 27.18
C LYS A 678 -30.88 -2.08 26.32
N HIS A 679 -29.61 -1.77 26.52
CA HIS A 679 -28.95 -0.68 25.80
C HIS A 679 -28.74 -1.02 24.32
N PHE A 680 -28.57 -2.31 23.99
CA PHE A 680 -28.42 -2.77 22.61
C PHE A 680 -29.73 -2.69 21.80
N TYR A 681 -30.90 -2.61 22.46
CA TYR A 681 -32.20 -2.54 21.78
C TYR A 681 -32.35 -1.26 20.94
N GLY A 682 -31.60 -0.20 21.25
CA GLY A 682 -31.55 1.03 20.45
C GLY A 682 -31.02 0.85 19.02
N LEU A 683 -30.38 -0.29 18.73
CA LEU A 683 -29.91 -0.64 17.39
C LEU A 683 -31.02 -1.19 16.48
N ILE A 684 -32.07 -1.82 17.04
CA ILE A 684 -33.13 -2.53 16.29
C ILE A 684 -33.72 -1.70 15.13
N PRO A 685 -34.04 -0.39 15.28
CA PRO A 685 -34.62 0.40 14.20
C PRO A 685 -33.68 0.71 13.03
N TYR A 686 -32.36 0.49 13.19
CA TYR A 686 -31.33 0.84 12.21
C TYR A 686 -30.78 -0.39 11.44
N LEU A 687 -31.27 -1.60 11.76
CA LEU A 687 -30.82 -2.84 11.13
C LEU A 687 -31.57 -3.13 9.83
N ASP A 688 -30.88 -3.01 8.70
CA ASP A 688 -31.30 -3.42 7.36
C ASP A 688 -30.81 -4.84 7.08
N PHE A 689 -31.71 -5.73 6.64
CA PHE A 689 -31.42 -7.17 6.46
C PHE A 689 -30.38 -7.48 5.39
N LYS A 690 -30.26 -6.64 4.36
CA LYS A 690 -29.31 -6.86 3.26
C LYS A 690 -27.99 -6.13 3.50
N LYS A 691 -28.04 -4.94 4.10
CA LYS A 691 -26.84 -4.09 4.29
C LYS A 691 -26.02 -4.46 5.52
N HIS A 692 -26.65 -4.95 6.60
CA HIS A 692 -25.97 -5.19 7.88
C HIS A 692 -25.98 -6.68 8.31
N PRO A 693 -25.58 -7.64 7.45
CA PRO A 693 -25.71 -9.06 7.76
C PRO A 693 -24.85 -9.53 8.95
N GLU A 694 -23.67 -8.94 9.17
CA GLU A 694 -22.79 -9.24 10.31
C GLU A 694 -23.43 -8.83 11.64
N ALA A 695 -23.86 -7.57 11.74
CA ALA A 695 -24.54 -7.05 12.92
C ALA A 695 -25.83 -7.84 13.21
N ILE A 696 -26.61 -8.18 12.18
CA ILE A 696 -27.84 -8.97 12.32
C ILE A 696 -27.55 -10.39 12.80
N LEU A 697 -26.53 -11.06 12.26
CA LEU A 697 -26.15 -12.41 12.69
C LEU A 697 -25.68 -12.42 14.15
N ARG A 698 -24.80 -11.49 14.53
CA ARG A 698 -24.28 -11.39 15.90
C ARG A 698 -25.35 -11.00 16.90
N PHE A 699 -26.15 -9.98 16.58
CA PHE A 699 -27.23 -9.53 17.45
C PHE A 699 -28.36 -10.57 17.56
N SER A 700 -28.68 -11.32 16.50
CA SER A 700 -29.60 -12.47 16.57
C SER A 700 -29.11 -13.54 17.56
N ASN A 701 -27.82 -13.89 17.50
CA ASN A 701 -27.23 -14.87 18.41
C ASN A 701 -27.17 -14.36 19.86
N PHE A 702 -26.94 -13.07 20.08
CA PHE A 702 -27.02 -12.43 21.39
C PHE A 702 -28.46 -12.47 21.96
N LEU A 703 -29.44 -12.00 21.20
CA LEU A 703 -30.85 -11.99 21.61
C LEU A 703 -31.42 -13.40 21.86
N ARG A 704 -30.86 -14.43 21.22
CA ARG A 704 -31.20 -15.84 21.47
C ARG A 704 -30.84 -16.30 22.89
N GLN A 705 -29.80 -15.73 23.49
CA GLN A 705 -29.36 -16.06 24.86
C GLN A 705 -30.15 -15.26 25.92
N GLU A 706 -30.72 -14.12 25.52
CA GLU A 706 -31.53 -13.26 26.38
C GLU A 706 -32.97 -13.76 26.56
N LYS A 707 -33.59 -13.34 27.68
CA LYS A 707 -35.00 -13.65 27.95
C LYS A 707 -35.92 -12.63 27.26
N PRO A 708 -37.02 -13.07 26.62
CA PRO A 708 -37.96 -12.16 25.96
C PRO A 708 -38.51 -11.12 26.95
N ASN A 709 -38.44 -9.84 26.56
CA ASN A 709 -38.97 -8.69 27.29
C ASN A 709 -40.02 -7.94 26.44
N TYR A 710 -40.98 -7.29 27.09
CA TYR A 710 -42.04 -6.52 26.44
C TYR A 710 -41.49 -5.43 25.50
N GLU A 711 -40.47 -4.69 25.94
CA GLU A 711 -39.84 -3.62 25.16
C GLU A 711 -39.14 -4.17 23.91
N LEU A 712 -38.39 -5.27 24.06
CA LEU A 712 -37.69 -5.96 22.97
C LEU A 712 -38.67 -6.47 21.90
N ILE A 713 -39.74 -7.15 22.31
CA ILE A 713 -40.75 -7.68 21.38
C ILE A 713 -41.50 -6.55 20.69
N LYS A 714 -41.85 -5.47 21.42
CA LYS A 714 -42.46 -4.28 20.84
C LYS A 714 -41.56 -3.63 19.78
N LEU A 715 -40.26 -3.52 20.03
CA LEU A 715 -39.30 -2.95 19.06
C LEU A 715 -39.12 -3.86 17.84
N LEU A 716 -39.03 -5.18 18.03
CA LEU A 716 -38.93 -6.15 16.92
C LEU A 716 -40.20 -6.19 16.04
N LEU A 717 -41.38 -6.03 16.62
CA LEU A 717 -42.66 -5.96 15.89
C LEU A 717 -42.90 -4.60 15.21
N ASN A 718 -42.26 -3.53 15.70
CA ASN A 718 -42.33 -2.19 15.13
C ASN A 718 -41.24 -1.92 14.07
N ARG A 719 -40.33 -2.87 13.83
CA ARG A 719 -39.28 -2.74 12.81
C ARG A 719 -39.88 -2.93 11.41
N GLU A 720 -39.45 -2.11 10.46
CA GLU A 720 -39.84 -2.25 9.06
C GLU A 720 -39.24 -3.53 8.47
N VAL A 721 -40.06 -4.32 7.76
CA VAL A 721 -39.68 -5.66 7.26
C VAL A 721 -39.65 -5.63 5.74
N GLU A 722 -38.45 -5.73 5.16
CA GLU A 722 -38.29 -5.87 3.71
C GLU A 722 -38.70 -7.27 3.20
N ARG A 723 -39.00 -7.36 1.90
CA ARG A 723 -39.24 -8.65 1.25
C ARG A 723 -37.97 -9.54 1.32
N GLY A 724 -38.07 -10.62 2.08
CA GLY A 724 -36.97 -11.58 2.30
C GLY A 724 -36.27 -11.46 3.66
N ASP A 725 -36.63 -10.47 4.48
CA ASP A 725 -36.12 -10.35 5.85
C ASP A 725 -36.66 -11.48 6.74
N GLN A 726 -35.74 -12.26 7.31
CA GLN A 726 -36.05 -13.37 8.21
C GLN A 726 -35.64 -13.11 9.67
N PHE A 727 -35.11 -11.92 10.01
CA PHE A 727 -34.56 -11.63 11.34
C PHE A 727 -35.64 -11.70 12.43
N THR A 728 -36.68 -10.86 12.30
CA THR A 728 -37.78 -10.82 13.27
C THR A 728 -38.52 -12.16 13.36
N SER A 729 -38.80 -12.82 12.23
CA SER A 729 -39.49 -14.12 12.22
C SER A 729 -38.67 -15.22 12.89
N THR A 730 -37.34 -15.26 12.71
CA THR A 730 -36.46 -16.27 13.32
C THR A 730 -36.40 -16.13 14.84
N LEU A 731 -36.31 -14.91 15.36
CA LEU A 731 -36.30 -14.66 16.81
C LEU A 731 -37.64 -15.00 17.46
N LEU A 732 -38.76 -14.58 16.86
CA LEU A 732 -40.09 -14.93 17.36
C LEU A 732 -40.33 -16.44 17.29
N HIS A 733 -39.88 -17.12 16.23
CA HIS A 733 -39.98 -18.57 16.13
C HIS A 733 -39.17 -19.28 17.25
N PHE A 734 -37.94 -18.85 17.52
CA PHE A 734 -37.09 -19.41 18.58
C PHE A 734 -37.71 -19.27 19.98
N TRP A 735 -38.33 -18.13 20.30
CA TRP A 735 -39.04 -17.95 21.58
C TRP A 735 -40.43 -18.61 21.62
N SER A 736 -40.96 -19.07 20.48
CA SER A 736 -42.19 -19.86 20.39
C SER A 736 -41.97 -21.37 20.42
N SER A 737 -40.73 -21.85 20.23
CA SER A 737 -40.42 -23.28 20.12
C SER A 737 -40.71 -24.04 21.42
N GLU A 738 -41.24 -25.27 21.29
CA GLU A 738 -41.69 -26.10 22.41
C GLU A 738 -40.57 -26.51 23.38
N SER A 739 -39.32 -26.55 22.91
CA SER A 739 -38.14 -26.88 23.71
C SER A 739 -37.60 -25.72 24.56
N ASN A 740 -38.14 -24.52 24.41
CA ASN A 740 -37.57 -23.32 25.04
C ASN A 740 -38.24 -22.98 26.39
N SER A 741 -37.44 -22.90 27.45
CA SER A 741 -37.92 -22.53 28.80
C SER A 741 -38.54 -21.13 28.89
N THR A 742 -38.35 -20.27 27.89
CA THR A 742 -38.90 -18.91 27.85
C THR A 742 -40.28 -18.79 27.20
N THR A 743 -40.81 -19.84 26.56
CA THR A 743 -42.03 -19.77 25.74
C THR A 743 -43.27 -19.33 26.54
N SER A 744 -43.39 -19.76 27.80
CA SER A 744 -44.49 -19.31 28.69
C SER A 744 -44.47 -17.80 28.98
N LYS A 745 -43.27 -17.19 29.09
CA LYS A 745 -43.09 -15.75 29.26
C LYS A 745 -43.35 -14.99 27.96
N PHE A 746 -42.90 -15.55 26.83
CA PHE A 746 -43.18 -14.99 25.52
C PHE A 746 -44.69 -14.88 25.26
N VAL A 747 -45.46 -15.94 25.53
CA VAL A 747 -46.92 -15.97 25.40
C VAL A 747 -47.61 -14.96 26.34
N SER A 748 -47.17 -14.81 27.59
CA SER A 748 -47.77 -13.83 28.51
C SER A 748 -47.50 -12.38 28.09
N ILE A 749 -46.32 -12.10 27.49
CA ILE A 749 -45.99 -10.80 26.92
C ILE A 749 -46.83 -10.52 25.67
N LEU A 750 -46.98 -11.48 24.75
CA LEU A 750 -47.85 -11.34 23.58
C LEU A 750 -49.31 -11.09 23.99
N HIS A 751 -49.83 -11.82 24.99
CA HIS A 751 -51.17 -11.58 25.54
C HIS A 751 -51.31 -10.14 26.08
N THR A 752 -50.26 -9.60 26.71
CA THR A 752 -50.24 -8.21 27.21
C THR A 752 -50.22 -7.18 26.06
N ILE A 753 -49.45 -7.42 25.00
CA ILE A 753 -49.42 -6.56 23.80
C ILE A 753 -50.77 -6.57 23.07
N ILE A 754 -51.36 -7.76 22.89
CA ILE A 754 -52.64 -7.95 22.19
C ILE A 754 -53.80 -7.36 23.00
N SER A 755 -53.84 -7.56 24.31
CA SER A 755 -54.88 -6.95 25.16
C SER A 755 -54.77 -5.41 25.22
N ALA A 756 -53.57 -4.85 25.18
CA ALA A 756 -53.37 -3.40 25.08
C ALA A 756 -53.86 -2.81 23.74
N SER A 757 -53.58 -3.47 22.61
CA SER A 757 -54.03 -3.02 21.28
C SER A 757 -55.54 -3.17 21.09
N LEU A 758 -56.13 -4.27 21.56
CA LEU A 758 -57.59 -4.46 21.57
C LEU A 758 -58.30 -3.51 22.55
N GLY A 759 -57.69 -3.21 23.70
CA GLY A 759 -58.22 -2.29 24.70
C GLY A 759 -58.32 -0.84 24.23
N ASN A 760 -57.32 -0.35 23.49
CA ASN A 760 -57.37 0.99 22.89
C ASN A 760 -58.44 1.08 21.79
N ASN A 761 -58.54 0.08 20.92
CA ASN A 761 -59.61 -0.01 19.91
C ASN A 761 -61.03 0.00 20.52
N MET A 762 -61.21 -0.51 21.74
CA MET A 762 -62.48 -0.41 22.47
C MET A 762 -62.73 0.97 23.12
N LYS A 763 -61.68 1.73 23.48
CA LYS A 763 -61.84 3.11 23.96
C LYS A 763 -62.21 4.07 22.83
N ASP A 764 -61.61 3.93 21.64
CA ASP A 764 -61.96 4.77 20.49
C ASP A 764 -63.35 4.43 19.94
N LYS A 765 -63.75 3.16 19.92
CA LYS A 765 -65.14 2.76 19.66
C LYS A 765 -66.14 3.24 20.72
N LYS A 766 -65.71 3.51 21.96
CA LYS A 766 -66.57 4.14 22.98
C LYS A 766 -66.66 5.66 22.83
N LYS A 767 -65.58 6.36 22.46
CA LYS A 767 -65.63 7.79 22.10
C LYS A 767 -66.59 8.04 20.93
N ASN A 768 -66.49 7.26 19.86
CA ASN A 768 -67.39 7.38 18.70
C ASN A 768 -68.83 6.89 18.97
N ARG A 769 -69.13 6.33 20.16
CA ARG A 769 -70.48 5.97 20.63
C ARG A 769 -71.04 6.96 21.68
N HIS A 770 -70.34 8.06 21.94
CA HIS A 770 -70.86 9.21 22.71
C HIS A 770 -70.94 10.49 21.85
N SER A 771 -70.83 10.34 20.53
CA SER A 771 -70.98 11.39 19.53
C SER A 771 -71.96 10.99 18.40
N GLN A 772 -72.90 10.09 18.72
CA GLN A 772 -74.13 9.78 18.00
C GLN A 772 -75.29 9.81 18.98
#